data_AF-A0A412XQL0-F1
#
_entry.id   AF-A0A412XQL0-F1
#
_cell.length_a   1.000
_cell.length_b   1.000
_cell.length_c   1.000
_cell.angle_alpha   90.00
_cell.angle_beta   90.00
_cell.angle_gamma   90.00
#
_symmetry.space_group_name_H-M   'P 1'
#
loop_
_entity.id
_entity.type
_entity.pdbx_description
1 polymer ?
#
loop_
_entity_poly.entity_id
_entity_poly.type
_entity_poly.pdbx_seq_one_letter_code
_entity_poly.pdbx_strand_id
1 'polypeptide(L)'
;TRLAASEITGQDGKAGIIEKYFSLSQTDTTCLKDIGLYPEEMRVGDDILCLHTLSDVEDLPGKVGTDTRFEKLSTDRSDCRLSFAAPVGVLLSCNHVYNQFIFIDDHAENLKNFEQTARNMQSLSRYSRANQVNKEWIDEYLNEAHSKGLVSVRCHCNVMAWSDDREELKRIRNDVGSQLALMECKPRHNTVDTPTLFWAGIPGNEADFPAEESFYTFLGQALCLFVEETNYKSSLSPFGIKMVDRVSGRPLHIDISDLPMKKGITTNRNKFILGPSGSGKSFFTNHMVRQYYEQGAHVLLVDTGNSYLGLSQLIHNRTHGEDGIYFTYTNENPIAFNPFYVEDGVFDIEKKESIKTLILTLWKRDDEAPKRSEEVALSNAVSAYIELTGKDRSVTPCFNTFYEFVRDDYRRQLEQKNVREKDFDIDNFLNVLEPYYRGGEYDYLLNSDKELDLLHKRFIVFELDNIKDHKILFPVTTIIIMEAFINKMRKLKGIRKLILIEEAWKAIASANMADYIRYLYKTVRKYFGEAIVVTQEIEDIISSPIVKESIINNSDCKILLDQRKYLNKFNSIQNLLGLTDKERSRILSINMANHPGRKYKEVFFSLGGTQSAVYATEVSLEEYYTFTTEESEKMELFALADKLGGNLELAIKRLAESKRNPQSSTT
;
A
#
# COMPACT_ATOMS: atom_id res chain seq x y z
N THR A 1 6.00 -25.95 -0.37
CA THR A 1 6.18 -26.70 -1.64
C THR A 1 7.53 -27.40 -1.56
N ARG A 2 7.68 -28.61 -2.09
CA ARG A 2 9.01 -29.25 -2.16
C ARG A 2 9.88 -28.50 -3.19
N LEU A 3 11.15 -28.29 -2.87
CA LEU A 3 12.11 -27.66 -3.79
C LEU A 3 12.39 -28.57 -4.98
N ALA A 4 12.51 -27.99 -6.17
CA ALA A 4 12.99 -28.69 -7.35
C ALA A 4 14.52 -28.89 -7.28
N ALA A 5 15.05 -29.88 -8.01
CA ALA A 5 16.50 -30.15 -8.04
C ALA A 5 17.33 -28.89 -8.38
N SER A 6 16.87 -28.09 -9.34
CA SER A 6 17.50 -26.83 -9.73
C SER A 6 17.49 -25.75 -8.63
N GLU A 7 16.51 -25.77 -7.73
CA GLU A 7 16.48 -24.85 -6.58
C GLU A 7 17.42 -25.32 -5.47
N ILE A 8 17.74 -26.62 -5.44
CA ILE A 8 18.67 -27.21 -4.47
C ILE A 8 20.12 -27.00 -4.93
N THR A 9 20.46 -27.45 -6.13
CA THR A 9 21.83 -27.48 -6.65
C THR A 9 22.22 -26.27 -7.49
N GLY A 10 21.26 -25.44 -7.90
CA GLY A 10 21.50 -24.31 -8.80
C GLY A 10 21.43 -24.67 -10.28
N GLN A 11 21.58 -23.64 -11.12
CA GLN A 11 21.71 -23.70 -12.59
C GLN A 11 22.72 -22.64 -13.05
N ASP A 12 23.11 -22.68 -14.33
CA ASP A 12 24.00 -21.67 -14.91
C ASP A 12 23.50 -20.24 -14.61
N GLY A 13 24.32 -19.48 -13.88
CA GLY A 13 24.02 -18.09 -13.49
C GLY A 13 22.99 -17.92 -12.37
N LYS A 14 22.59 -19.01 -11.68
CA LYS A 14 21.66 -18.94 -10.55
C LYS A 14 22.02 -19.94 -9.46
N ALA A 15 22.46 -19.41 -8.32
CA ALA A 15 22.83 -20.23 -7.18
C ALA A 15 21.64 -21.00 -6.56
N GLY A 16 21.84 -22.30 -6.28
CA GLY A 16 20.92 -23.14 -5.50
C GLY A 16 21.05 -22.92 -3.99
N ILE A 17 20.17 -23.52 -3.19
CA ILE A 17 20.21 -23.37 -1.72
C ILE A 17 21.52 -23.88 -1.11
N ILE A 18 22.10 -24.95 -1.67
CA ILE A 18 23.37 -25.53 -1.19
C ILE A 18 24.51 -24.53 -1.42
N GLU A 19 24.58 -23.96 -2.63
CA GLU A 19 25.61 -22.97 -2.98
C GLU A 19 25.46 -21.69 -2.16
N LYS A 20 24.23 -21.26 -1.89
CA LYS A 20 23.92 -20.11 -1.02
C LYS A 20 24.34 -20.35 0.43
N TYR A 21 24.15 -21.57 0.93
CA TYR A 21 24.60 -21.97 2.27
C TYR A 21 26.13 -21.95 2.36
N PHE A 22 26.83 -22.61 1.43
CA PHE A 22 28.29 -22.67 1.42
C PHE A 22 28.97 -21.34 1.14
N SER A 23 28.27 -20.35 0.58
CA SER A 23 28.80 -19.00 0.36
C SER A 23 28.35 -17.99 1.42
N LEU A 24 27.51 -18.40 2.38
CA LEU A 24 26.82 -17.54 3.34
C LEU A 24 26.17 -16.31 2.67
N SER A 25 25.62 -16.50 1.48
CA SER A 25 25.10 -15.43 0.64
C SER A 25 23.77 -15.82 0.02
N GLN A 26 22.82 -14.89 0.01
CA GLN A 26 21.55 -15.06 -0.69
C GLN A 26 21.59 -14.58 -2.14
N THR A 27 22.73 -14.02 -2.59
CA THR A 27 22.90 -13.56 -3.97
C THR A 27 22.89 -14.75 -4.94
N ASP A 28 22.44 -14.52 -6.17
CA ASP A 28 22.40 -15.57 -7.20
C ASP A 28 23.77 -15.78 -7.88
N THR A 29 24.81 -15.07 -7.41
CA THR A 29 26.19 -15.19 -7.89
C THR A 29 26.85 -16.41 -7.26
N THR A 30 27.21 -17.38 -8.10
CA THR A 30 28.06 -18.51 -7.70
C THR A 30 29.47 -17.99 -7.40
N CYS A 31 29.77 -17.76 -6.13
CA CYS A 31 31.10 -17.36 -5.67
C CYS A 31 31.84 -18.57 -5.10
N LEU A 32 33.07 -18.82 -5.57
CA LEU A 32 33.96 -19.78 -4.93
C LEU A 32 34.56 -19.14 -3.69
N LYS A 33 34.21 -19.67 -2.51
CA LYS A 33 34.78 -19.26 -1.22
C LYS A 33 35.56 -20.42 -0.59
N ASP A 34 36.72 -20.11 -0.01
CA ASP A 34 37.48 -21.08 0.76
C ASP A 34 36.80 -21.35 2.10
N ILE A 35 36.72 -22.61 2.53
CA ILE A 35 36.11 -22.99 3.82
C ILE A 35 37.20 -23.45 4.79
N GLY A 36 37.27 -22.80 5.95
CA GLY A 36 38.15 -23.20 7.05
C GLY A 36 37.35 -23.83 8.18
N LEU A 37 37.46 -25.16 8.34
CA LEU A 37 36.78 -25.95 9.37
C LEU A 37 37.59 -25.99 10.67
N TYR A 38 37.79 -24.84 11.32
CA TYR A 38 38.51 -24.75 12.59
C TYR A 38 37.52 -24.53 13.74
N PRO A 39 37.52 -25.34 14.81
CA PRO A 39 36.58 -25.19 15.93
C PRO A 39 36.51 -23.76 16.51
N GLU A 40 37.67 -23.16 16.79
CA GLU A 40 37.76 -21.82 17.39
C GLU A 40 37.53 -20.67 16.39
N GLU A 41 37.67 -20.93 15.07
CA GLU A 41 37.57 -19.91 14.02
C GLU A 41 37.05 -20.52 12.72
N MET A 42 35.80 -20.99 12.75
CA MET A 42 35.10 -21.45 11.54
C MET A 42 34.94 -20.25 10.60
N ARG A 43 35.30 -20.42 9.33
CA ARG A 43 35.20 -19.34 8.33
C ARG A 43 34.78 -19.82 6.95
N VAL A 44 34.12 -18.93 6.21
CA VAL A 44 33.71 -19.11 4.82
C VAL A 44 34.13 -17.86 4.02
N GLY A 45 35.20 -17.98 3.25
CA GLY A 45 35.92 -16.82 2.71
C GLY A 45 36.48 -15.98 3.84
N ASP A 46 36.17 -14.68 3.83
CA ASP A 46 36.55 -13.74 4.89
C ASP A 46 35.55 -13.71 6.05
N ASP A 47 34.36 -14.31 5.88
CA ASP A 47 33.31 -14.34 6.91
C ASP A 47 33.69 -15.30 8.04
N ILE A 48 33.82 -14.78 9.26
CA ILE A 48 34.08 -15.56 10.47
C ILE A 48 32.75 -15.84 11.15
N LEU A 49 32.51 -17.10 11.51
CA LEU A 49 31.26 -17.54 12.12
C LEU A 49 31.32 -17.49 13.65
N CYS A 50 30.18 -17.16 14.26
CA CYS A 50 29.92 -17.38 15.67
C CYS A 50 28.61 -18.17 15.80
N LEU A 51 28.59 -19.14 16.73
CA LEU A 51 27.47 -20.07 16.88
C LEU A 51 26.95 -20.05 18.31
N HIS A 52 25.64 -19.87 18.45
CA HIS A 52 24.95 -20.07 19.73
C HIS A 52 23.97 -21.22 19.61
N THR A 53 24.03 -22.16 20.54
CA THR A 53 23.21 -23.37 20.51
C THR A 53 22.22 -23.41 21.68
N LEU A 54 21.06 -24.02 21.43
CA LEU A 54 20.10 -24.48 22.42
C LEU A 54 20.07 -26.00 22.34
N SER A 55 20.94 -26.62 23.11
CA SER A 55 21.21 -28.07 23.05
C SER A 55 20.96 -28.80 24.36
N ASP A 56 20.75 -28.07 25.45
CA ASP A 56 20.45 -28.62 26.76
C ASP A 56 19.10 -28.08 27.27
N VAL A 57 18.36 -28.89 28.02
CA VAL A 57 17.10 -28.50 28.67
C VAL A 57 17.35 -27.40 29.70
N GLU A 58 18.53 -27.36 30.34
CA GLU A 58 18.90 -26.28 31.27
C GLU A 58 19.05 -24.91 30.60
N ASP A 59 19.26 -24.87 29.28
CA ASP A 59 19.38 -23.64 28.52
C ASP A 59 18.02 -23.09 28.04
N LEU A 60 16.93 -23.85 28.26
CA LEU A 60 15.58 -23.49 27.84
C LEU A 60 14.82 -22.73 28.94
N PRO A 61 13.81 -21.94 28.56
CA PRO A 61 12.94 -21.26 29.52
C PRO A 61 12.00 -22.25 30.20
N GLY A 62 11.48 -21.87 31.37
CA GLY A 62 10.50 -22.70 32.08
C GLY A 62 9.15 -22.86 31.35
N LYS A 63 8.87 -22.01 30.36
CA LYS A 63 7.69 -22.09 29.49
C LYS A 63 8.04 -21.61 28.08
N VAL A 64 7.43 -22.26 27.08
CA VAL A 64 7.44 -21.82 25.67
C VAL A 64 5.99 -21.60 25.22
N GLY A 65 5.79 -20.77 24.20
CA GLY A 65 4.47 -20.47 23.63
C GLY A 65 4.52 -20.46 22.11
N THR A 66 3.37 -20.51 21.45
CA THR A 66 3.27 -20.38 19.98
C THR A 66 3.71 -19.00 19.50
N ASP A 67 3.46 -17.98 20.32
CA ASP A 67 3.72 -16.59 20.00
C ASP A 67 3.95 -15.78 21.27
N THR A 68 4.52 -14.59 21.09
CA THR A 68 4.76 -13.60 22.13
C THR A 68 4.25 -12.24 21.69
N ARG A 69 3.83 -11.42 22.66
CA ARG A 69 3.41 -10.04 22.42
C ARG A 69 4.63 -9.18 22.15
N PHE A 70 4.68 -8.55 20.98
CA PHE A 70 5.73 -7.59 20.66
C PHE A 70 5.34 -6.20 21.13
N GLU A 71 5.82 -5.83 22.32
CA GLU A 71 5.43 -4.61 23.03
C GLU A 71 5.62 -3.33 22.19
N LYS A 72 6.72 -3.23 21.43
CA LYS A 72 7.03 -2.04 20.62
C LYS A 72 5.94 -1.69 19.59
N LEU A 73 5.16 -2.68 19.16
CA LEU A 73 4.10 -2.54 18.15
C LEU A 73 2.70 -2.84 18.70
N SER A 74 2.57 -3.06 20.00
CA SER A 74 1.32 -3.39 20.66
C SER A 74 0.77 -2.19 21.44
N THR A 75 -0.55 -2.15 21.62
CA THR A 75 -1.26 -1.14 22.42
C THR A 75 -2.17 -1.83 23.44
N ASP A 76 -2.78 -1.08 24.35
CA ASP A 76 -3.82 -1.60 25.26
C ASP A 76 -5.06 -2.15 24.52
N ARG A 77 -5.20 -1.84 23.22
CA ARG A 77 -6.35 -2.22 22.39
C ARG A 77 -5.99 -3.14 21.21
N SER A 78 -4.73 -3.55 21.12
CA SER A 78 -4.24 -4.43 20.06
C SER A 78 -2.92 -5.10 20.39
N ASP A 79 -2.87 -6.40 20.18
CA ASP A 79 -1.63 -7.17 20.31
C ASP A 79 -1.03 -7.44 18.94
N CYS A 80 0.19 -6.97 18.73
CA CYS A 80 1.03 -7.41 17.63
C CYS A 80 1.82 -8.63 18.14
N ARG A 81 1.45 -9.81 17.67
CA ARG A 81 2.04 -11.08 18.10
C ARG A 81 3.03 -11.57 17.05
N LEU A 82 4.19 -12.03 17.50
CA LEU A 82 5.22 -12.67 16.69
C LEU A 82 5.50 -14.06 17.25
N SER A 83 6.09 -14.96 16.46
CA SER A 83 6.54 -16.27 16.92
C SER A 83 7.43 -16.14 18.17
N PHE A 84 7.43 -17.15 19.03
CA PHE A 84 8.25 -17.14 20.23
C PHE A 84 9.75 -17.01 19.91
N ALA A 85 10.20 -17.57 18.78
CA ALA A 85 11.57 -17.45 18.28
C ALA A 85 11.84 -16.18 17.44
N ALA A 86 10.89 -15.24 17.32
CA ALA A 86 11.09 -14.01 16.56
C ALA A 86 12.33 -13.18 16.98
N PRO A 87 12.77 -13.13 18.26
CA PRO A 87 14.00 -12.46 18.67
C PRO A 87 15.24 -12.90 17.89
N VAL A 88 15.38 -14.20 17.62
CA VAL A 88 16.52 -14.79 16.88
C VAL A 88 16.26 -14.97 15.39
N GLY A 89 15.08 -14.58 14.93
CA GLY A 89 14.71 -14.54 13.51
C GLY A 89 14.64 -13.10 12.99
N VAL A 90 13.44 -12.64 12.64
CA VAL A 90 13.22 -11.35 11.97
C VAL A 90 13.68 -10.12 12.78
N LEU A 91 13.82 -10.23 14.10
CA LEU A 91 14.26 -9.14 14.97
C LEU A 91 15.79 -9.05 15.14
N LEU A 92 16.53 -10.09 14.75
CA LEU A 92 17.98 -10.13 14.84
C LEU A 92 18.60 -9.40 13.63
N SER A 93 19.15 -8.22 13.86
CA SER A 93 19.65 -7.31 12.81
C SER A 93 21.13 -7.56 12.46
N CYS A 94 21.47 -8.78 12.07
CA CYS A 94 22.81 -9.14 11.58
C CYS A 94 22.72 -10.24 10.51
N ASN A 95 23.84 -10.57 9.86
CA ASN A 95 23.89 -11.73 8.99
C ASN A 95 23.83 -13.01 9.83
N HIS A 96 22.75 -13.78 9.68
CA HIS A 96 22.56 -15.01 10.44
C HIS A 96 21.68 -16.04 9.70
N VAL A 97 21.79 -17.28 10.16
CA VAL A 97 20.91 -18.41 9.87
C VAL A 97 20.43 -18.97 11.20
N TYR A 98 19.12 -19.11 11.36
CA TYR A 98 18.51 -19.81 12.49
C TYR A 98 18.13 -21.22 12.07
N ASN A 99 18.94 -22.19 12.48
CA ASN A 99 18.72 -23.60 12.17
C ASN A 99 17.83 -24.25 13.23
N GLN A 100 16.84 -25.01 12.78
CA GLN A 100 15.76 -25.56 13.61
C GLN A 100 15.56 -27.04 13.24
N PHE A 101 15.90 -27.95 14.14
CA PHE A 101 15.86 -29.40 13.90
C PHE A 101 14.87 -30.08 14.82
N ILE A 102 14.07 -30.99 14.27
CA ILE A 102 13.21 -31.91 15.01
C ILE A 102 13.53 -33.32 14.52
N PHE A 103 14.00 -34.17 15.42
CA PHE A 103 14.25 -35.57 15.15
C PHE A 103 13.05 -36.38 15.64
N ILE A 104 12.35 -36.99 14.68
CA ILE A 104 11.20 -37.86 14.94
C ILE A 104 11.75 -39.28 15.13
N ASP A 105 12.17 -39.57 16.36
CA ASP A 105 12.67 -40.90 16.75
C ASP A 105 11.50 -41.86 17.10
N ASP A 106 11.81 -43.11 17.45
CA ASP A 106 10.83 -44.04 18.00
C ASP A 106 10.40 -43.60 19.41
N HIS A 107 9.18 -43.05 19.49
CA HIS A 107 8.58 -42.59 20.73
C HIS A 107 8.58 -43.66 21.84
N ALA A 108 8.28 -44.92 21.52
CA ALA A 108 8.19 -45.99 22.50
C ALA A 108 9.58 -46.36 23.03
N GLU A 109 10.60 -46.33 22.17
CA GLU A 109 11.99 -46.55 22.57
C GLU A 109 12.49 -45.42 23.49
N ASN A 110 12.18 -44.17 23.16
CA ASN A 110 12.53 -43.01 23.99
C ASN A 110 11.96 -43.13 25.41
N LEU A 111 10.65 -43.43 25.54
CA LEU A 111 10.02 -43.59 26.86
C LEU A 111 10.66 -44.74 27.65
N LYS A 112 10.94 -45.87 26.99
CA LYS A 112 11.60 -47.01 27.64
C LYS A 112 13.01 -46.65 28.16
N ASN A 113 13.76 -45.84 27.40
CA ASN A 113 15.08 -45.35 27.82
C ASN A 113 14.97 -44.41 29.02
N PHE A 114 13.96 -43.54 29.05
CA PHE A 114 13.66 -42.69 30.22
C PHE A 114 13.27 -43.52 31.45
N GLU A 115 12.40 -44.52 31.32
CA GLU A 115 12.05 -45.44 32.41
C GLU A 115 13.27 -46.20 32.96
N GLN A 116 14.18 -46.63 32.09
CA GLN A 116 15.43 -47.26 32.51
C GLN A 116 16.33 -46.26 33.26
N THR A 117 16.42 -45.03 32.76
CA THR A 117 17.20 -43.96 33.39
C THR A 117 16.65 -43.59 34.77
N ALA A 118 15.34 -43.43 34.92
CA ALA A 118 14.67 -43.18 36.20
C ALA A 118 14.92 -44.29 37.22
N ARG A 119 14.87 -45.57 36.79
CA ARG A 119 15.20 -46.72 37.65
C ARG A 119 16.65 -46.70 38.12
N ASN A 120 17.58 -46.38 37.21
CA ASN A 120 19.01 -46.25 37.55
C ASN A 120 19.23 -45.12 38.56
N MET A 121 18.62 -43.95 38.33
CA MET A 121 18.68 -42.82 39.27
C MET A 121 18.08 -43.15 40.64
N GLN A 122 16.98 -43.92 40.69
CA GLN A 122 16.39 -44.40 41.95
C GLN A 122 17.35 -45.30 42.74
N SER A 123 18.12 -46.15 42.05
CA SER A 123 19.10 -47.02 42.73
C SER A 123 20.27 -46.22 43.35
N LEU A 124 20.58 -45.05 42.78
CA LEU A 124 21.67 -44.17 43.18
C LEU A 124 21.22 -42.97 44.04
N SER A 125 19.91 -42.79 44.28
CA SER A 125 19.33 -41.61 44.95
C SER A 125 19.72 -41.49 46.42
N ARG A 126 20.10 -42.60 47.07
CA ARG A 126 20.60 -42.60 48.47
C ARG A 126 21.90 -41.80 48.64
N TYR A 127 22.63 -41.54 47.55
CA TYR A 127 23.95 -40.91 47.57
C TYR A 127 23.96 -39.46 47.03
N SER A 128 22.85 -38.97 46.44
CA SER A 128 22.78 -37.60 45.92
C SER A 128 21.34 -37.10 45.81
N ARG A 129 21.08 -35.93 46.40
CA ARG A 129 19.80 -35.21 46.29
C ARG A 129 19.49 -34.80 44.83
N ALA A 130 20.52 -34.51 44.03
CA ALA A 130 20.33 -34.16 42.62
C ALA A 130 19.74 -35.33 41.79
N ASN A 131 20.15 -36.57 42.08
CA ASN A 131 19.59 -37.76 41.42
C ASN A 131 18.11 -37.97 41.75
N GLN A 132 17.68 -37.57 42.95
CA GLN A 132 16.27 -37.64 43.33
C GLN A 132 15.42 -36.64 42.54
N VAL A 133 15.89 -35.40 42.40
CA VAL A 133 15.19 -34.36 41.62
C VAL A 133 15.12 -34.72 40.14
N ASN A 134 16.22 -35.18 39.54
CA ASN A 134 16.23 -35.59 38.13
C ASN A 134 15.28 -36.76 37.87
N LYS A 135 15.18 -37.71 38.81
CA LYS A 135 14.20 -38.79 38.72
C LYS A 135 12.77 -38.25 38.74
N GLU A 136 12.45 -37.34 39.66
CA GLU A 136 11.13 -36.71 39.75
C GLU A 136 10.74 -36.03 38.42
N TRP A 137 11.67 -35.31 37.78
CA TRP A 137 11.44 -34.71 36.46
C TRP A 137 11.23 -35.73 35.34
N ILE A 138 11.98 -36.83 35.33
CA ILE A 138 11.76 -37.90 34.33
C ILE A 138 10.38 -38.56 34.55
N ASP A 139 10.01 -38.83 35.80
CA ASP A 139 8.69 -39.40 36.12
C ASP A 139 7.57 -38.43 35.70
N GLU A 140 7.74 -37.12 35.90
CA GLU A 140 6.80 -36.10 35.39
C GLU A 140 6.70 -36.11 33.86
N TYR A 141 7.83 -36.15 33.16
CA TYR A 141 7.87 -36.23 31.69
C TYR A 141 7.14 -37.48 31.17
N LEU A 142 7.44 -38.66 31.74
CA LEU A 142 6.77 -39.92 31.38
C LEU A 142 5.26 -39.85 31.62
N ASN A 143 4.85 -39.34 32.78
CA ASN A 143 3.44 -39.17 33.11
C ASN A 143 2.72 -38.23 32.14
N GLU A 144 3.36 -37.12 31.75
CA GLU A 144 2.79 -36.18 30.79
C GLU A 144 2.68 -36.82 29.39
N ALA A 145 3.71 -37.52 28.94
CA ALA A 145 3.72 -38.25 27.68
C ALA A 145 2.54 -39.22 27.58
N HIS A 146 2.33 -40.04 28.61
CA HIS A 146 1.25 -41.03 28.63
C HIS A 146 -0.14 -40.41 28.82
N SER A 147 -0.29 -39.49 29.78
CA SER A 147 -1.61 -38.93 30.14
C SER A 147 -2.19 -38.04 29.05
N LYS A 148 -1.35 -37.29 28.33
CA LYS A 148 -1.77 -36.37 27.26
C LYS A 148 -1.53 -36.92 25.85
N GLY A 149 -0.91 -38.09 25.72
CA GLY A 149 -0.57 -38.70 24.42
C GLY A 149 0.42 -37.87 23.61
N LEU A 150 1.40 -37.25 24.27
CA LEU A 150 2.39 -36.39 23.61
C LEU A 150 3.53 -37.22 23.01
N VAL A 151 3.93 -36.85 21.80
CA VAL A 151 5.04 -37.49 21.10
C VAL A 151 6.37 -36.91 21.58
N SER A 152 7.21 -37.77 22.14
CA SER A 152 8.59 -37.47 22.53
C SER A 152 9.48 -37.36 21.28
N VAL A 153 10.20 -36.27 21.15
CA VAL A 153 11.11 -35.97 20.03
C VAL A 153 12.42 -35.39 20.58
N ARG A 154 13.49 -35.42 19.79
CA ARG A 154 14.66 -34.56 20.05
C ARG A 154 14.57 -33.27 19.24
N CYS A 155 15.07 -32.19 19.83
CA CYS A 155 15.08 -30.86 19.23
C CYS A 155 16.49 -30.26 19.34
N HIS A 156 16.85 -29.44 18.36
CA HIS A 156 18.00 -28.53 18.43
C HIS A 156 17.65 -27.24 17.73
N CYS A 157 18.08 -26.12 18.30
CA CYS A 157 18.03 -24.83 17.65
C CYS A 157 19.38 -24.14 17.77
N ASN A 158 19.84 -23.48 16.71
CA ASN A 158 21.05 -22.68 16.79
C ASN A 158 20.97 -21.42 15.91
N VAL A 159 21.65 -20.38 16.38
CA VAL A 159 21.87 -19.14 15.63
C VAL A 159 23.32 -19.11 15.19
N MET A 160 23.51 -19.25 13.88
CA MET A 160 24.79 -19.11 13.22
C MET A 160 24.86 -17.72 12.60
N ALA A 161 25.74 -16.86 13.11
CA ALA A 161 25.90 -15.49 12.63
C ALA A 161 27.34 -15.21 12.22
N TRP A 162 27.56 -14.26 11.31
CA TRP A 162 28.89 -14.00 10.75
C TRP A 162 29.13 -12.53 10.38
N SER A 163 30.41 -12.17 10.28
CA SER A 163 30.91 -10.91 9.71
C SER A 163 32.35 -11.11 9.23
N ASP A 164 32.77 -10.31 8.25
CA ASP A 164 34.16 -10.18 7.79
C ASP A 164 34.99 -9.21 8.65
N ASP A 165 34.35 -8.48 9.58
CA ASP A 165 34.99 -7.63 10.59
C ASP A 165 34.94 -8.25 11.99
N ARG A 166 36.11 -8.36 12.63
CA ARG A 166 36.24 -8.94 13.98
C ARG A 166 35.59 -8.08 15.07
N GLU A 167 35.58 -6.76 14.92
CA GLU A 167 34.93 -5.89 15.91
C GLU A 167 33.41 -5.94 15.78
N GLU A 168 32.88 -5.96 14.57
CA GLU A 168 31.47 -6.24 14.31
C GLU A 168 31.06 -7.63 14.80
N LEU A 169 31.86 -8.68 14.54
CA LEU A 169 31.56 -10.04 15.02
C LEU A 169 31.40 -10.11 16.54
N LYS A 170 32.23 -9.37 17.30
CA LYS A 170 32.08 -9.27 18.77
C LYS A 170 30.73 -8.66 19.17
N ARG A 171 30.25 -7.65 18.43
CA ARG A 171 28.93 -7.04 18.65
C ARG A 171 27.82 -8.01 18.30
N ILE A 172 27.89 -8.64 17.12
CA ILE A 172 26.95 -9.68 16.66
C ILE A 172 26.81 -10.78 17.70
N ARG A 173 27.93 -11.29 18.24
CA ARG A 173 27.92 -12.32 19.28
C ARG A 173 27.12 -11.88 20.51
N ASN A 174 27.34 -10.64 20.98
CA ASN A 174 26.61 -10.10 22.13
C ASN A 174 25.12 -9.87 21.82
N ASP A 175 24.81 -9.43 20.60
CA ASP A 175 23.44 -9.21 20.15
C ASP A 175 22.66 -10.53 20.06
N VAL A 176 23.25 -11.58 19.47
CA VAL A 176 22.66 -12.93 19.44
C VAL A 176 22.39 -13.45 20.84
N GLY A 177 23.38 -13.34 21.75
CA GLY A 177 23.21 -13.73 23.14
C GLY A 177 22.08 -12.96 23.84
N SER A 178 21.94 -11.66 23.54
CA SER A 178 20.87 -10.82 24.08
C SER A 178 19.49 -11.19 23.52
N GLN A 179 19.38 -11.57 22.24
CA GLN A 179 18.12 -12.03 21.65
C GLN A 179 17.68 -13.38 22.22
N LEU A 180 18.60 -14.31 22.45
CA LEU A 180 18.31 -15.58 23.13
C LEU A 180 17.82 -15.34 24.57
N ALA A 181 18.44 -14.39 25.29
CA ALA A 181 18.00 -14.00 26.62
C ALA A 181 16.59 -13.37 26.63
N LEU A 182 16.17 -12.69 25.56
CA LEU A 182 14.79 -12.19 25.41
C LEU A 182 13.76 -13.31 25.24
N MET A 183 14.19 -14.48 24.77
CA MET A 183 13.39 -15.72 24.78
C MET A 183 13.48 -16.45 26.13
N GLU A 184 14.07 -15.83 27.16
CA GLU A 184 14.37 -16.44 28.46
C GLU A 184 15.28 -17.69 28.36
N CYS A 185 15.97 -17.86 27.24
CA CYS A 185 16.96 -18.92 27.05
C CYS A 185 18.32 -18.48 27.59
N LYS A 186 19.14 -19.44 28.01
CA LYS A 186 20.53 -19.20 28.39
C LYS A 186 21.41 -19.29 27.13
N PRO A 187 22.06 -18.18 26.72
CA PRO A 187 22.88 -18.22 25.50
C PRO A 187 24.16 -19.03 25.73
N ARG A 188 24.32 -20.12 24.98
CA ARG A 188 25.54 -20.93 24.96
C ARG A 188 26.31 -20.69 23.67
N HIS A 189 27.44 -19.99 23.76
CA HIS A 189 28.36 -19.82 22.64
C HIS A 189 29.17 -21.10 22.44
N ASN A 190 28.91 -21.84 21.36
CA ASN A 190 29.62 -23.08 21.04
C ASN A 190 30.88 -22.76 20.22
N THR A 191 32.06 -23.15 20.73
CA THR A 191 33.37 -22.94 20.10
C THR A 191 34.04 -24.25 19.69
N VAL A 192 33.36 -25.38 19.85
CA VAL A 192 33.91 -26.72 19.59
C VAL A 192 33.21 -27.35 18.39
N ASP A 193 31.88 -27.37 18.41
CA ASP A 193 31.08 -28.12 17.43
C ASP A 193 30.66 -27.26 16.23
N THR A 194 31.12 -26.02 16.14
CA THR A 194 30.77 -25.10 15.04
C THR A 194 31.00 -25.71 13.65
N PRO A 195 32.15 -26.36 13.35
CA PRO A 195 32.35 -27.02 12.06
C PRO A 195 31.38 -28.18 11.82
N THR A 196 31.12 -28.99 12.85
CA THR A 196 30.22 -30.15 12.78
C THR A 196 28.77 -29.71 12.56
N LEU A 197 28.31 -28.70 13.31
CA LEU A 197 26.96 -28.16 13.20
C LEU A 197 26.74 -27.36 11.90
N PHE A 198 27.78 -26.70 11.39
CA PHE A 198 27.76 -26.15 10.03
C PHE A 198 27.60 -27.25 8.98
N TRP A 199 28.36 -28.35 9.10
CA TRP A 199 28.27 -29.46 8.16
C TRP A 199 26.91 -30.17 8.22
N ALA A 200 26.38 -30.41 9.42
CA ALA A 200 25.06 -31.00 9.60
C ALA A 200 23.91 -30.06 9.19
N GLY A 201 24.16 -28.74 9.17
CA GLY A 201 23.20 -27.73 8.74
C GLY A 201 23.08 -27.55 7.23
N ILE A 202 23.91 -28.24 6.44
CA ILE A 202 23.74 -28.27 4.97
C ILE A 202 22.36 -28.90 4.67
N PRO A 203 21.51 -28.25 3.86
CA PRO A 203 20.17 -28.78 3.57
C PRO A 203 20.22 -30.22 3.02
N GLY A 204 19.61 -31.16 3.75
CA GLY A 204 19.62 -32.59 3.42
C GLY A 204 20.75 -33.41 4.03
N ASN A 205 21.63 -32.81 4.85
CA ASN A 205 22.75 -33.48 5.52
C ASN A 205 22.51 -33.72 7.02
N GLU A 206 21.26 -33.67 7.48
CA GLU A 206 20.89 -33.73 8.90
C GLU A 206 21.15 -35.12 9.53
N ALA A 207 21.48 -36.13 8.73
CA ALA A 207 21.86 -37.46 9.21
C ALA A 207 23.23 -37.46 9.92
N ASP A 208 24.11 -36.50 9.60
CA ASP A 208 25.42 -36.32 10.26
C ASP A 208 25.32 -35.47 11.54
N PHE A 209 24.11 -35.17 12.00
CA PHE A 209 23.91 -34.29 13.15
C PHE A 209 24.40 -34.94 14.47
N PRO A 210 25.24 -34.25 15.27
CA PRO A 210 25.77 -34.80 16.53
C PRO A 210 24.65 -34.99 17.56
N ALA A 211 24.46 -36.22 18.03
CA ALA A 211 23.33 -36.56 18.91
C ALA A 211 23.37 -35.82 20.25
N GLU A 212 24.57 -35.52 20.74
CA GLU A 212 24.84 -34.78 21.97
C GLU A 212 24.45 -33.30 21.91
N GLU A 213 24.33 -32.71 20.72
CA GLU A 213 23.84 -31.33 20.54
C GLU A 213 22.33 -31.33 20.30
N SER A 214 21.58 -32.18 20.99
CA SER A 214 20.11 -32.20 20.94
C SER A 214 19.52 -32.57 22.29
N PHE A 215 18.34 -32.04 22.59
CA PHE A 215 17.63 -32.32 23.83
C PHE A 215 16.26 -32.97 23.58
N TYR A 216 15.78 -33.75 24.53
CA TYR A 216 14.44 -34.34 24.46
C TYR A 216 13.37 -33.34 24.90
N THR A 217 12.28 -33.30 24.15
CA THR A 217 11.09 -32.51 24.46
C THR A 217 9.85 -33.17 23.84
N PHE A 218 8.71 -32.49 23.87
CA PHE A 218 7.52 -32.91 23.13
C PHE A 218 7.37 -32.10 21.86
N LEU A 219 6.74 -32.69 20.84
CA LEU A 219 6.60 -32.08 19.51
C LEU A 219 5.98 -30.68 19.56
N GLY A 220 4.96 -30.45 20.39
CA GLY A 220 4.32 -29.14 20.52
C GLY A 220 5.29 -28.05 21.01
N GLN A 221 6.07 -28.36 22.03
CA GLN A 221 7.08 -27.46 22.62
C GLN A 221 8.25 -27.23 21.67
N ALA A 222 8.67 -28.25 20.91
CA ALA A 222 9.68 -28.09 19.88
C ALA A 222 9.22 -27.11 18.78
N LEU A 223 7.97 -27.21 18.33
CA LEU A 223 7.40 -26.32 17.31
C LEU A 223 7.30 -24.86 17.78
N CYS A 224 7.17 -24.59 19.08
CA CYS A 224 7.22 -23.23 19.62
C CYS A 224 8.56 -22.54 19.37
N LEU A 225 9.66 -23.27 19.16
CA LEU A 225 10.97 -22.69 18.86
C LEU A 225 11.13 -22.33 17.38
N PHE A 226 10.10 -22.52 16.55
CA PHE A 226 10.17 -22.19 15.14
C PHE A 226 9.83 -20.73 14.86
N VAL A 227 10.52 -20.14 13.87
CA VAL A 227 10.19 -18.81 13.36
C VAL A 227 9.10 -18.93 12.30
N GLU A 228 8.03 -18.15 12.45
CA GLU A 228 6.89 -18.13 11.52
C GLU A 228 6.88 -16.90 10.60
N GLU A 229 7.75 -15.93 10.86
CA GLU A 229 7.89 -14.72 10.07
C GLU A 229 8.84 -14.89 8.89
N THR A 230 8.62 -14.09 7.85
CA THR A 230 9.56 -13.92 6.74
C THR A 230 9.82 -12.43 6.52
N ASN A 231 11.00 -12.13 5.99
CA ASN A 231 11.34 -10.80 5.52
C ASN A 231 10.38 -10.34 4.42
N TYR A 232 10.20 -9.02 4.33
CA TYR A 232 9.55 -8.39 3.19
C TYR A 232 10.31 -8.69 1.90
N LYS A 233 9.57 -8.84 0.80
CA LYS A 233 10.13 -9.14 -0.52
C LYS A 233 9.66 -8.11 -1.52
N SER A 234 10.60 -7.69 -2.39
CA SER A 234 10.25 -6.90 -3.56
C SER A 234 9.36 -7.72 -4.50
N SER A 235 8.38 -7.05 -5.10
CA SER A 235 7.56 -7.56 -6.17
C SER A 235 8.42 -7.80 -7.42
N LEU A 236 8.11 -8.85 -8.18
CA LEU A 236 8.69 -9.09 -9.50
C LEU A 236 7.99 -8.31 -10.60
N SER A 237 6.94 -7.55 -10.27
CA SER A 237 6.20 -6.75 -11.24
C SER A 237 7.07 -5.60 -11.76
N PRO A 238 7.06 -5.32 -13.07
CA PRO A 238 7.73 -4.13 -13.60
C PRO A 238 7.05 -2.84 -13.15
N PHE A 239 5.78 -2.91 -12.73
CA PHE A 239 5.02 -1.79 -12.20
C PHE A 239 4.97 -1.83 -10.67
N GLY A 240 5.12 -0.70 -10.00
CA GLY A 240 5.02 -0.64 -8.55
C GLY A 240 5.38 0.69 -7.92
N ILE A 241 5.62 0.65 -6.62
CA ILE A 241 5.94 1.80 -5.77
C ILE A 241 7.16 1.40 -4.96
N LYS A 242 8.18 2.26 -4.93
CA LYS A 242 9.31 2.13 -4.01
C LYS A 242 8.87 2.57 -2.62
N MET A 243 8.97 1.65 -1.67
CA MET A 243 8.64 1.84 -0.26
C MET A 243 9.79 1.26 0.57
N VAL A 244 9.65 1.23 1.89
CA VAL A 244 10.68 0.72 2.78
C VAL A 244 10.12 -0.33 3.74
N ASP A 245 10.92 -1.36 4.01
CA ASP A 245 10.68 -2.31 5.09
C ASP A 245 10.69 -1.56 6.44
N ARG A 246 9.60 -1.66 7.18
CA ARG A 246 9.45 -0.99 8.47
C ARG A 246 10.42 -1.50 9.55
N VAL A 247 10.88 -2.74 9.44
CA VAL A 247 11.78 -3.37 10.43
C VAL A 247 13.22 -3.06 10.08
N SER A 248 13.68 -3.52 8.90
CA SER A 248 15.10 -3.41 8.53
C SER A 248 15.48 -2.06 7.91
N GLY A 249 14.51 -1.27 7.44
CA GLY A 249 14.78 -0.06 6.68
C GLY A 249 15.23 -0.28 5.24
N ARG A 250 15.23 -1.53 4.74
CA ARG A 250 15.62 -1.83 3.37
C ARG A 250 14.61 -1.28 2.37
N PRO A 251 15.06 -0.63 1.28
CA PRO A 251 14.19 -0.26 0.17
C PRO A 251 13.54 -1.49 -0.47
N LEU A 252 12.27 -1.38 -0.82
CA LEU A 252 11.45 -2.42 -1.42
C LEU A 252 10.72 -1.86 -2.63
N HIS A 253 10.63 -2.66 -3.69
CA HIS A 253 9.71 -2.41 -4.80
C HIS A 253 8.42 -3.18 -4.54
N ILE A 254 7.28 -2.51 -4.37
CA ILE A 254 6.00 -3.17 -4.09
C ILE A 254 5.01 -2.97 -5.23
N ASP A 255 4.20 -3.98 -5.53
CA ASP A 255 3.10 -3.85 -6.48
C ASP A 255 1.77 -4.16 -5.78
N ILE A 256 0.89 -3.16 -5.77
CA ILE A 256 -0.43 -3.20 -5.17
C ILE A 256 -1.54 -3.25 -6.23
N SER A 257 -1.19 -3.51 -7.50
CA SER A 257 -2.10 -3.47 -8.63
C SER A 257 -2.00 -4.71 -9.52
N ASP A 258 -0.86 -4.97 -10.18
CA ASP A 258 -0.83 -5.95 -11.29
C ASP A 258 -0.53 -7.37 -10.84
N LEU A 259 0.52 -7.56 -10.04
CA LEU A 259 0.89 -8.87 -9.51
C LEU A 259 -0.19 -9.45 -8.60
N PRO A 260 -0.83 -8.69 -7.69
CA PRO A 260 -1.98 -9.18 -6.94
C PRO A 260 -3.13 -9.65 -7.84
N MET A 261 -3.45 -8.89 -8.90
CA MET A 261 -4.48 -9.30 -9.87
C MET A 261 -4.09 -10.57 -10.63
N LYS A 262 -2.85 -10.67 -11.11
CA LYS A 262 -2.34 -11.88 -11.80
C LYS A 262 -2.37 -13.12 -10.91
N LYS A 263 -2.19 -12.95 -9.59
CA LYS A 263 -2.27 -14.02 -8.60
C LYS A 263 -3.71 -14.32 -8.13
N GLY A 264 -4.71 -13.57 -8.59
CA GLY A 264 -6.09 -13.71 -8.16
C GLY A 264 -6.37 -13.23 -6.73
N ILE A 265 -5.46 -12.44 -6.14
CA ILE A 265 -5.62 -11.85 -4.80
C ILE A 265 -6.60 -10.68 -4.86
N THR A 266 -6.55 -9.90 -5.94
CA THR A 266 -7.49 -8.81 -6.23
C THR A 266 -8.15 -9.02 -7.59
N THR A 267 -9.34 -8.47 -7.77
CA THR A 267 -10.16 -8.51 -8.99
C THR A 267 -10.20 -7.17 -9.72
N ASN A 268 -9.79 -6.09 -9.05
CA ASN A 268 -9.66 -4.74 -9.60
C ASN A 268 -8.45 -4.03 -9.00
N ARG A 269 -8.13 -2.85 -9.56
CA ARG A 269 -7.01 -2.00 -9.14
C ARG A 269 -7.46 -0.80 -8.30
N ASN A 270 -8.76 -0.64 -8.07
CA ASN A 270 -9.29 0.52 -7.38
C ASN A 270 -8.78 0.56 -5.94
N LYS A 271 -8.58 1.77 -5.42
CA LYS A 271 -8.00 1.97 -4.10
C LYS A 271 -8.85 2.90 -3.26
N PHE A 272 -8.92 2.58 -1.98
CA PHE A 272 -9.53 3.43 -0.98
C PHE A 272 -8.47 3.81 0.05
N ILE A 273 -8.22 5.11 0.23
CA ILE A 273 -7.20 5.65 1.13
C ILE A 273 -7.87 6.41 2.27
N LEU A 274 -7.64 5.97 3.51
CA LEU A 274 -8.16 6.59 4.72
C LEU A 274 -7.02 7.06 5.63
N GLY A 275 -7.08 8.31 6.08
CA GLY A 275 -6.13 8.85 7.05
C GLY A 275 -6.65 10.12 7.71
N PRO A 276 -6.61 10.26 9.05
CA PRO A 276 -6.93 11.51 9.71
C PRO A 276 -6.10 12.70 9.19
N SER A 277 -6.54 13.93 9.42
CA SER A 277 -5.73 15.12 9.15
C SER A 277 -4.34 15.02 9.84
N GLY A 278 -3.28 15.38 9.13
CA GLY A 278 -1.89 15.29 9.60
C GLY A 278 -1.27 13.89 9.62
N SER A 279 -1.97 12.85 9.14
CA SER A 279 -1.40 11.48 9.05
C SER A 279 -0.40 11.29 7.90
N GLY A 280 -0.27 12.26 7.00
CA GLY A 280 0.61 12.19 5.83
C GLY A 280 -0.07 11.69 4.55
N LYS A 281 -1.40 11.79 4.44
CA LYS A 281 -2.18 11.32 3.26
C LYS A 281 -1.65 11.88 1.95
N SER A 282 -1.68 13.20 1.81
CA SER A 282 -1.32 13.90 0.57
C SER A 282 0.16 13.74 0.23
N PHE A 283 1.01 13.56 1.25
CA PHE A 283 2.43 13.24 1.08
C PHE A 283 2.63 11.83 0.50
N PHE A 284 1.94 10.82 1.06
CA PHE A 284 1.98 9.45 0.54
C PHE A 284 1.40 9.36 -0.88
N THR A 285 0.28 10.05 -1.15
CA THR A 285 -0.34 10.03 -2.48
C THR A 285 0.55 10.71 -3.51
N ASN A 286 1.18 11.86 -3.20
CA ASN A 286 2.20 12.47 -4.06
C ASN A 286 3.30 11.47 -4.43
N HIS A 287 3.86 10.78 -3.44
CA HIS A 287 4.89 9.76 -3.66
C HIS A 287 4.43 8.62 -4.57
N MET A 288 3.20 8.14 -4.39
CA MET A 288 2.59 7.11 -5.22
C MET A 288 2.34 7.57 -6.65
N VAL A 289 1.64 8.70 -6.84
CA VAL A 289 1.19 9.16 -8.16
C VAL A 289 2.36 9.63 -9.03
N ARG A 290 3.41 10.21 -8.42
CA ARG A 290 4.66 10.50 -9.13
C ARG A 290 5.27 9.22 -9.72
N GLN A 291 5.38 8.15 -8.95
CA GLN A 291 5.96 6.90 -9.45
C GLN A 291 5.09 6.27 -10.54
N TYR A 292 3.76 6.36 -10.42
CA TYR A 292 2.85 5.89 -11.46
C TYR A 292 3.03 6.69 -12.76
N TYR A 293 3.15 8.01 -12.66
CA TYR A 293 3.43 8.90 -13.80
C TYR A 293 4.77 8.57 -14.47
N GLU A 294 5.85 8.39 -13.68
CA GLU A 294 7.18 8.00 -14.17
C GLU A 294 7.15 6.64 -14.90
N GLN A 295 6.22 5.76 -14.54
CA GLN A 295 5.98 4.47 -15.17
C GLN A 295 4.97 4.53 -16.34
N GLY A 296 4.65 5.73 -16.84
CA GLY A 296 3.83 5.93 -18.03
C GLY A 296 2.32 5.99 -17.81
N ALA A 297 1.86 6.05 -16.55
CA ALA A 297 0.43 6.24 -16.28
C ALA A 297 -0.04 7.67 -16.60
N HIS A 298 -1.27 7.80 -17.09
CA HIS A 298 -1.98 9.08 -17.13
C HIS A 298 -2.71 9.28 -15.81
N VAL A 299 -2.29 10.29 -15.07
CA VAL A 299 -2.79 10.67 -13.75
C VAL A 299 -3.69 11.91 -13.90
N LEU A 300 -4.94 11.78 -13.46
CA LEU A 300 -5.86 12.89 -13.26
C LEU A 300 -6.16 12.98 -11.75
N LEU A 301 -5.87 14.13 -11.16
CA LEU A 301 -6.08 14.40 -9.73
C LEU A 301 -7.20 15.43 -9.57
N VAL A 302 -8.07 15.19 -8.60
CA VAL A 302 -9.04 16.16 -8.09
C VAL A 302 -8.60 16.46 -6.67
N ASP A 303 -8.00 17.63 -6.49
CA ASP A 303 -7.40 18.09 -5.24
C ASP A 303 -8.29 19.13 -4.55
N THR A 304 -8.17 19.16 -3.23
CA THR A 304 -8.68 20.24 -2.38
C THR A 304 -7.57 20.57 -1.37
N GLY A 305 -6.86 21.68 -1.58
CA GLY A 305 -5.85 22.17 -0.63
C GLY A 305 -4.43 22.34 -1.19
N ASN A 306 -4.26 22.38 -2.52
CA ASN A 306 -2.99 22.67 -3.20
C ASN A 306 -1.84 21.72 -2.82
N SER A 307 -2.15 20.45 -2.57
CA SER A 307 -1.19 19.44 -2.14
C SER A 307 -0.32 18.93 -3.28
N TYR A 308 -0.78 19.00 -4.53
CA TYR A 308 -0.04 18.50 -5.70
C TYR A 308 0.61 19.60 -6.54
N LEU A 309 0.51 20.88 -6.12
CA LEU A 309 1.05 22.02 -6.87
C LEU A 309 2.55 21.88 -7.16
N GLY A 310 3.35 21.56 -6.14
CA GLY A 310 4.81 21.43 -6.27
C GLY A 310 5.22 20.34 -7.27
N LEU A 311 4.59 19.17 -7.18
CA LEU A 311 4.82 18.07 -8.13
C LEU A 311 4.35 18.42 -9.54
N SER A 312 3.17 19.01 -9.70
CA SER A 312 2.63 19.40 -11.00
C SER A 312 3.52 20.42 -11.70
N GLN A 313 3.96 21.46 -10.99
CA GLN A 313 4.86 22.48 -11.54
C GLN A 313 6.24 21.92 -11.90
N LEU A 314 6.77 21.00 -11.09
CA LEU A 314 8.04 20.33 -11.40
C LEU A 314 7.93 19.54 -12.72
N ILE A 315 6.83 18.79 -12.90
CA ILE A 315 6.56 18.06 -14.15
C ILE A 315 6.38 19.04 -15.31
N HIS A 316 5.62 20.12 -15.10
CA HIS A 316 5.38 21.15 -16.11
C HIS A 316 6.69 21.76 -16.63
N ASN A 317 7.56 22.18 -15.71
CA ASN A 317 8.84 22.79 -16.05
C ASN A 317 9.76 21.80 -16.78
N ARG A 318 9.81 20.54 -16.32
CA ARG A 318 10.65 19.50 -16.92
C ARG A 318 10.20 19.07 -18.32
N THR A 319 8.91 19.15 -18.59
CA THR A 319 8.31 18.77 -19.87
C THR A 319 7.97 19.96 -20.76
N HIS A 320 8.39 21.17 -20.37
CA HIS A 320 8.10 22.42 -21.09
C HIS A 320 6.60 22.61 -21.40
N GLY A 321 5.73 22.25 -20.46
CA GLY A 321 4.28 22.36 -20.58
C GLY A 321 3.59 21.23 -21.36
N GLU A 322 4.33 20.20 -21.77
CA GLU A 322 3.72 19.00 -22.34
C GLU A 322 2.85 18.27 -21.30
N ASP A 323 3.32 18.16 -20.04
CA ASP A 323 2.59 17.58 -18.90
C ASP A 323 2.52 18.55 -17.71
N GLY A 324 1.96 18.12 -16.58
CA GLY A 324 1.93 18.91 -15.34
C GLY A 324 0.90 20.05 -15.36
N ILE A 325 -0.26 19.81 -15.97
CA ILE A 325 -1.30 20.81 -16.12
C ILE A 325 -2.04 20.99 -14.79
N TYR A 326 -2.01 22.21 -14.25
CA TYR A 326 -2.66 22.53 -12.99
C TYR A 326 -3.80 23.54 -13.23
N PHE A 327 -5.03 23.09 -13.02
CA PHE A 327 -6.22 23.94 -13.10
C PHE A 327 -6.60 24.41 -11.71
N THR A 328 -6.71 25.72 -11.54
CA THR A 328 -7.36 26.35 -10.39
C THR A 328 -8.31 27.40 -10.93
N TYR A 329 -9.48 27.54 -10.31
CA TYR A 329 -10.40 28.62 -10.67
C TYR A 329 -9.85 29.96 -10.18
N THR A 330 -9.68 30.92 -11.09
CA THR A 330 -9.54 32.35 -10.79
C THR A 330 -10.48 33.15 -11.68
N ASN A 331 -10.80 34.39 -11.30
CA ASN A 331 -11.66 35.25 -12.10
C ASN A 331 -11.02 35.61 -13.46
N GLU A 332 -9.69 35.64 -13.53
CA GLU A 332 -8.92 35.95 -14.73
C GLU A 332 -8.79 34.75 -15.67
N ASN A 333 -8.73 33.54 -15.12
CA ASN A 333 -8.63 32.29 -15.86
C ASN A 333 -9.68 31.28 -15.37
N PRO A 334 -10.96 31.48 -15.74
CA PRO A 334 -11.98 30.51 -15.39
C PRO A 334 -11.75 29.18 -16.09
N ILE A 335 -12.13 28.09 -15.42
CA ILE A 335 -12.21 26.77 -16.06
C ILE A 335 -13.39 26.81 -17.03
N ALA A 336 -13.13 26.65 -18.32
CA ALA A 336 -14.12 26.70 -19.38
C ALA A 336 -13.98 25.47 -20.29
N PHE A 337 -15.09 24.96 -20.81
CA PHE A 337 -15.14 23.77 -21.65
C PHE A 337 -16.35 23.82 -22.60
N ASN A 338 -16.33 23.02 -23.66
CA ASN A 338 -17.49 22.83 -24.53
C ASN A 338 -18.02 21.38 -24.43
N PRO A 339 -19.17 21.13 -23.79
CA PRO A 339 -19.73 19.78 -23.64
C PRO A 339 -20.16 19.13 -24.94
N PHE A 340 -20.40 19.92 -25.99
CA PHE A 340 -20.75 19.43 -27.32
C PHE A 340 -19.53 19.25 -28.22
N TYR A 341 -18.31 19.47 -27.72
CA TYR A 341 -17.11 19.21 -28.50
C TYR A 341 -16.79 17.72 -28.55
N VAL A 342 -16.57 17.20 -29.76
CA VAL A 342 -16.00 15.88 -30.02
C VAL A 342 -15.09 15.99 -31.24
N GLU A 343 -13.82 15.63 -31.07
CA GLU A 343 -12.77 15.77 -32.09
C GLU A 343 -13.06 15.02 -33.41
N ASP A 344 -13.67 13.84 -33.34
CA ASP A 344 -14.06 13.04 -34.51
C ASP A 344 -15.51 13.33 -34.97
N GLY A 345 -16.23 14.23 -34.28
CA GLY A 345 -17.62 14.55 -34.53
C GLY A 345 -18.62 13.43 -34.18
N VAL A 346 -18.19 12.35 -33.52
CA VAL A 346 -19.04 11.18 -33.25
C VAL A 346 -19.58 11.21 -31.81
N PHE A 347 -20.88 11.41 -31.67
CA PHE A 347 -21.56 11.36 -30.37
C PHE A 347 -22.08 9.95 -30.06
N ASP A 348 -21.31 9.18 -29.32
CA ASP A 348 -21.74 7.88 -28.81
C ASP A 348 -22.81 7.98 -27.70
N ILE A 349 -23.40 6.84 -27.33
CA ILE A 349 -24.49 6.78 -26.33
C ILE A 349 -24.05 7.40 -24.99
N GLU A 350 -22.82 7.12 -24.57
CA GLU A 350 -22.34 7.57 -23.26
C GLU A 350 -22.00 9.08 -23.28
N LYS A 351 -21.54 9.65 -24.40
CA LYS A 351 -21.37 11.11 -24.59
C LYS A 351 -22.72 11.82 -24.59
N LYS A 352 -23.75 11.22 -25.19
CA LYS A 352 -25.13 11.74 -25.11
C LYS A 352 -25.65 11.75 -23.69
N GLU A 353 -25.43 10.66 -22.95
CA GLU A 353 -25.81 10.60 -21.53
C GLU A 353 -24.98 11.58 -20.69
N SER A 354 -23.69 11.81 -20.98
CA SER A 354 -22.88 12.81 -20.24
C SER A 354 -23.39 14.24 -20.43
N ILE A 355 -23.72 14.62 -21.67
CA ILE A 355 -24.33 15.92 -21.98
C ILE A 355 -25.69 16.06 -21.27
N LYS A 356 -26.50 14.99 -21.31
CA LYS A 356 -27.81 14.97 -20.64
C LYS A 356 -27.65 15.14 -19.13
N THR A 357 -26.76 14.40 -18.48
CA THR A 357 -26.51 14.57 -17.04
C THR A 357 -26.02 15.97 -16.73
N LEU A 358 -25.08 16.53 -17.52
CA LEU A 358 -24.63 17.90 -17.34
C LEU A 358 -25.79 18.90 -17.34
N ILE A 359 -26.61 18.88 -18.38
CA ILE A 359 -27.73 19.81 -18.51
C ILE A 359 -28.76 19.58 -17.40
N LEU A 360 -29.00 18.33 -17.03
CA LEU A 360 -29.91 17.97 -15.94
C LEU A 360 -29.44 18.50 -14.59
N THR A 361 -28.14 18.39 -14.30
CA THR A 361 -27.51 18.94 -13.09
C THR A 361 -27.52 20.47 -13.07
N LEU A 362 -27.45 21.11 -14.23
CA LEU A 362 -27.57 22.57 -14.34
C LEU A 362 -29.01 23.06 -14.14
N TRP A 363 -29.99 22.27 -14.60
CA TRP A 363 -31.40 22.61 -14.53
C TRP A 363 -32.04 22.30 -13.16
N LYS A 364 -31.69 21.17 -12.55
CA LYS A 364 -32.28 20.69 -11.30
C LYS A 364 -31.34 20.87 -10.12
N ARG A 365 -31.88 21.27 -8.97
CA ARG A 365 -31.14 21.33 -7.71
C ARG A 365 -31.00 19.92 -7.09
N ASP A 366 -30.03 19.76 -6.19
CA ASP A 366 -29.77 18.47 -5.51
C ASP A 366 -30.98 17.91 -4.74
N ASP A 367 -31.93 18.76 -4.33
CA ASP A 367 -33.15 18.39 -3.62
C ASP A 367 -34.37 18.12 -4.53
N GLU A 368 -34.24 18.39 -5.83
CA GLU A 368 -35.32 18.22 -6.81
C GLU A 368 -34.98 17.10 -7.80
N ALA A 369 -35.45 15.87 -7.50
CA ALA A 369 -35.29 14.76 -8.42
C ALA A 369 -36.09 15.02 -9.73
N PRO A 370 -35.47 14.83 -10.90
CA PRO A 370 -36.15 15.04 -12.17
C PRO A 370 -37.27 14.01 -12.37
N LYS A 371 -38.38 14.45 -12.95
CA LYS A 371 -39.44 13.55 -13.36
C LYS A 371 -38.98 12.76 -14.58
N ARG A 372 -39.48 11.52 -14.71
CA ARG A 372 -39.21 10.69 -15.89
C ARG A 372 -39.59 11.37 -17.21
N SER A 373 -40.63 12.21 -17.21
CA SER A 373 -41.03 12.99 -18.39
C SER A 373 -39.98 14.04 -18.78
N GLU A 374 -39.37 14.69 -17.79
CA GLU A 374 -38.32 15.69 -17.97
C GLU A 374 -37.03 15.05 -18.50
N GLU A 375 -36.63 13.90 -17.97
CA GLU A 375 -35.47 13.14 -18.46
C GLU A 375 -35.64 12.70 -19.92
N VAL A 376 -36.84 12.23 -20.28
CA VAL A 376 -37.17 11.81 -21.66
C VAL A 376 -37.18 13.03 -22.60
N ALA A 377 -37.76 14.15 -22.17
CA ALA A 377 -37.78 15.38 -22.95
C ALA A 377 -36.36 15.92 -23.18
N LEU A 378 -35.51 15.94 -22.15
CA LEU A 378 -34.11 16.34 -22.30
C LEU A 378 -33.32 15.38 -23.20
N SER A 379 -33.51 14.07 -23.04
CA SER A 379 -32.87 13.06 -23.89
C SER A 379 -33.23 13.24 -25.37
N ASN A 380 -34.49 13.57 -25.66
CA ASN A 380 -34.95 13.85 -27.02
C ASN A 380 -34.37 15.16 -27.55
N ALA A 381 -34.31 16.21 -26.72
CA ALA A 381 -33.72 17.50 -27.10
C ALA A 381 -32.24 17.36 -27.49
N VAL A 382 -31.44 16.69 -26.64
CA VAL A 382 -30.01 16.44 -26.89
C VAL A 382 -29.83 15.60 -28.16
N SER A 383 -30.64 14.56 -28.35
CA SER A 383 -30.55 13.70 -29.53
C SER A 383 -30.89 14.44 -30.83
N ALA A 384 -31.95 15.25 -30.81
CA ALA A 384 -32.38 16.03 -31.97
C ALA A 384 -31.37 17.13 -32.34
N TYR A 385 -30.77 17.77 -31.33
CA TYR A 385 -29.72 18.77 -31.54
C TYR A 385 -28.44 18.17 -32.13
N ILE A 386 -28.01 17.00 -31.63
CA ILE A 386 -26.87 16.28 -32.20
C ILE A 386 -27.14 15.84 -33.64
N GLU A 387 -28.38 15.44 -33.96
CA GLU A 387 -28.76 15.11 -35.34
C GLU A 387 -28.73 16.34 -36.27
N LEU A 388 -29.18 17.50 -35.78
CA LEU A 388 -29.11 18.76 -36.51
C LEU A 388 -27.66 19.15 -36.84
N THR A 389 -26.80 19.19 -35.82
CA THR A 389 -25.37 19.53 -35.99
C THR A 389 -24.62 18.53 -36.87
N GLY A 390 -25.05 17.27 -36.92
CA GLY A 390 -24.52 16.28 -37.87
C GLY A 390 -24.94 16.53 -39.33
N LYS A 391 -26.12 17.13 -39.57
CA LYS A 391 -26.64 17.45 -40.91
C LYS A 391 -26.19 18.82 -41.42
N ASP A 392 -26.09 19.80 -40.53
CA ASP A 392 -25.72 21.18 -40.85
C ASP A 392 -24.40 21.55 -40.17
N ARG A 393 -23.31 21.53 -40.96
CA ARG A 393 -21.97 21.89 -40.49
C ARG A 393 -21.77 23.39 -40.28
N SER A 394 -22.75 24.24 -40.62
CA SER A 394 -22.69 25.68 -40.33
C SER A 394 -22.97 25.98 -38.86
N VAL A 395 -23.59 25.04 -38.12
CA VAL A 395 -23.86 25.15 -36.69
C VAL A 395 -22.69 24.58 -35.91
N THR A 396 -21.91 25.46 -35.25
CA THR A 396 -20.88 25.03 -34.29
C THR A 396 -21.56 24.42 -33.07
N PRO A 397 -21.29 23.14 -32.72
CA PRO A 397 -21.90 22.52 -31.55
C PRO A 397 -21.34 23.13 -30.26
N CYS A 398 -22.15 23.90 -29.54
CA CYS A 398 -21.85 24.39 -28.20
C CYS A 398 -23.13 24.59 -27.39
N PHE A 399 -23.01 25.07 -26.15
CA PHE A 399 -24.18 25.30 -25.30
C PHE A 399 -25.09 26.41 -25.84
N ASN A 400 -24.51 27.48 -26.41
CA ASN A 400 -25.30 28.58 -26.99
C ASN A 400 -26.21 28.10 -28.12
N THR A 401 -25.68 27.33 -29.07
CA THR A 401 -26.45 26.80 -30.20
C THR A 401 -27.43 25.71 -29.77
N PHE A 402 -27.13 24.96 -28.69
CA PHE A 402 -28.11 24.06 -28.07
C PHE A 402 -29.27 24.84 -27.43
N TYR A 403 -28.96 25.90 -26.69
CA TYR A 403 -29.97 26.76 -26.05
C TYR A 403 -30.89 27.42 -27.07
N GLU A 404 -30.33 27.97 -28.15
CA GLU A 404 -31.07 28.54 -29.28
C GLU A 404 -31.97 27.49 -29.95
N PHE A 405 -31.45 26.29 -30.19
CA PHE A 405 -32.22 25.17 -30.74
C PHE A 405 -33.41 24.77 -29.84
N VAL A 406 -33.20 24.72 -28.51
CA VAL A 406 -34.29 24.40 -27.58
C VAL A 406 -35.35 25.50 -27.59
N ARG A 407 -34.93 26.77 -27.54
CA ARG A 407 -35.83 27.94 -27.56
C ARG A 407 -36.72 27.99 -28.79
N ASP A 408 -36.15 27.71 -29.97
CA ASP A 408 -36.83 27.98 -31.24
C ASP A 408 -37.39 26.71 -31.89
N ASP A 409 -36.54 25.75 -32.23
CA ASP A 409 -36.93 24.58 -33.05
C ASP A 409 -37.55 23.47 -32.20
N TYR A 410 -36.96 23.15 -31.06
CA TYR A 410 -37.48 22.10 -30.19
C TYR A 410 -38.83 22.49 -29.57
N ARG A 411 -39.01 23.78 -29.22
CA ARG A 411 -40.30 24.33 -28.77
C ARG A 411 -41.42 24.04 -29.79
N ARG A 412 -41.20 24.33 -31.07
CA ARG A 412 -42.15 24.01 -32.15
C ARG A 412 -42.41 22.51 -32.28
N GLN A 413 -41.39 21.66 -32.08
CA GLN A 413 -41.56 20.21 -32.11
C GLN A 413 -42.42 19.69 -30.94
N LEU A 414 -42.27 20.27 -29.74
CA LEU A 414 -43.08 19.91 -28.57
C LEU A 414 -44.55 20.33 -28.75
N GLU A 415 -44.78 21.52 -29.31
CA GLU A 415 -46.12 22.01 -29.65
C GLU A 415 -46.81 21.08 -30.66
N GLN A 416 -46.10 20.64 -31.71
CA GLN A 416 -46.63 19.68 -32.69
C GLN A 416 -46.96 18.31 -32.09
N LYS A 417 -46.20 17.88 -31.07
CA LYS A 417 -46.40 16.60 -30.36
C LYS A 417 -47.44 16.70 -29.23
N ASN A 418 -48.06 17.87 -29.01
CA ASN A 418 -48.99 18.15 -27.91
C ASN A 418 -48.43 17.74 -26.53
N VAL A 419 -47.13 17.94 -26.30
CA VAL A 419 -46.53 17.69 -24.99
C VAL A 419 -47.07 18.70 -24.00
N ARG A 420 -47.58 18.23 -22.85
CA ARG A 420 -48.17 19.12 -21.85
C ARG A 420 -47.05 19.84 -21.10
N GLU A 421 -47.25 21.13 -20.82
CA GLU A 421 -46.32 21.97 -20.05
C GLU A 421 -45.91 21.34 -18.71
N LYS A 422 -46.85 20.68 -18.01
CA LYS A 422 -46.57 19.95 -16.76
C LYS A 422 -45.57 18.79 -16.88
N ASP A 423 -45.38 18.26 -18.10
CA ASP A 423 -44.50 17.14 -18.40
C ASP A 423 -43.08 17.63 -18.76
N PHE A 424 -42.95 18.83 -19.34
CA PHE A 424 -41.69 19.55 -19.58
C PHE A 424 -41.93 21.06 -19.71
N ASP A 425 -41.56 21.82 -18.67
CA ASP A 425 -41.67 23.28 -18.63
C ASP A 425 -40.45 23.89 -19.33
N ILE A 426 -40.61 24.19 -20.62
CA ILE A 426 -39.52 24.73 -21.44
C ILE A 426 -39.13 26.15 -21.03
N ASP A 427 -40.07 26.95 -20.55
CA ASP A 427 -39.81 28.33 -20.14
C ASP A 427 -39.01 28.34 -18.84
N ASN A 428 -39.36 27.48 -17.87
CA ASN A 428 -38.51 27.25 -16.69
C ASN A 428 -37.12 26.72 -17.07
N PHE A 429 -37.05 25.72 -17.95
CA PHE A 429 -35.78 25.16 -18.42
C PHE A 429 -34.85 26.23 -18.99
N LEU A 430 -35.37 27.08 -19.89
CA LEU A 430 -34.61 28.15 -20.51
C LEU A 430 -34.22 29.24 -19.50
N ASN A 431 -35.10 29.62 -18.58
CA ASN A 431 -34.79 30.62 -17.54
C ASN A 431 -33.71 30.15 -16.57
N VAL A 432 -33.73 28.87 -16.18
CA VAL A 432 -32.70 28.32 -15.27
C VAL A 432 -31.34 28.22 -15.96
N LEU A 433 -31.34 27.93 -17.26
CA LEU A 433 -30.13 27.79 -18.07
C LEU A 433 -29.63 29.10 -18.68
N GLU A 434 -30.40 30.18 -18.61
CA GLU A 434 -30.06 31.51 -19.12
C GLU A 434 -28.70 32.03 -18.62
N PRO A 435 -28.28 31.83 -17.34
CA PRO A 435 -26.97 32.27 -16.88
C PRO A 435 -25.78 31.67 -17.64
N TYR A 436 -25.94 30.53 -18.31
CA TYR A 436 -24.87 29.88 -19.11
C TYR A 436 -24.98 30.19 -20.61
N TYR A 437 -26.05 30.87 -21.03
CA TYR A 437 -26.26 31.32 -22.40
C TYR A 437 -25.57 32.67 -22.62
N ARG A 438 -25.25 33.00 -23.88
CA ARG A 438 -24.56 34.22 -24.30
C ARG A 438 -25.09 35.48 -23.59
N GLY A 439 -24.23 36.17 -22.84
CA GLY A 439 -24.57 37.36 -22.07
C GLY A 439 -25.03 37.09 -20.63
N GLY A 440 -25.13 35.83 -20.21
CA GLY A 440 -25.32 35.41 -18.82
C GLY A 440 -24.01 35.44 -18.00
N GLU A 441 -24.14 35.31 -16.68
CA GLU A 441 -23.03 35.39 -15.71
C GLU A 441 -21.94 34.32 -15.93
N TYR A 442 -22.32 33.14 -16.44
CA TYR A 442 -21.47 31.97 -16.65
C TYR A 442 -21.38 31.57 -18.14
N ASP A 443 -21.57 32.51 -19.06
CA ASP A 443 -21.62 32.21 -20.50
C ASP A 443 -20.33 31.57 -21.04
N TYR A 444 -19.18 31.90 -20.44
CA TYR A 444 -17.87 31.36 -20.77
C TYR A 444 -17.73 29.86 -20.42
N LEU A 445 -18.48 29.37 -19.45
CA LEU A 445 -18.23 28.08 -18.79
C LEU A 445 -18.42 26.88 -19.72
N LEU A 446 -19.45 26.93 -20.55
CA LEU A 446 -19.89 25.83 -21.43
C LEU A 446 -19.73 26.14 -22.93
N ASN A 447 -19.09 27.26 -23.26
CA ASN A 447 -18.94 27.76 -24.63
C ASN A 447 -17.48 28.02 -25.00
N SER A 448 -16.53 27.33 -24.36
CA SER A 448 -15.11 27.53 -24.66
C SER A 448 -14.78 27.20 -26.12
N ASP A 449 -14.10 28.13 -26.78
CA ASP A 449 -13.47 27.96 -28.10
C ASP A 449 -12.03 27.43 -28.00
N LYS A 450 -11.46 27.44 -26.78
CA LYS A 450 -10.12 26.92 -26.51
C LYS A 450 -10.19 25.41 -26.36
N GLU A 451 -9.70 24.72 -27.37
CA GLU A 451 -9.45 23.27 -27.34
C GLU A 451 -8.34 22.96 -26.33
N LEU A 452 -8.70 22.77 -25.06
CA LEU A 452 -7.80 22.17 -24.10
C LEU A 452 -7.71 20.67 -24.42
N ASP A 453 -6.74 20.28 -25.23
CA ASP A 453 -6.39 18.87 -25.42
C ASP A 453 -5.85 18.32 -24.10
N LEU A 454 -6.77 17.81 -23.29
CA LEU A 454 -6.48 17.08 -22.08
C LEU A 454 -6.22 15.61 -22.37
N LEU A 455 -6.53 15.08 -23.57
CA LEU A 455 -6.49 13.65 -23.84
C LEU A 455 -5.07 13.11 -23.66
N HIS A 456 -4.09 13.77 -24.27
CA HIS A 456 -2.70 13.30 -24.29
C HIS A 456 -1.87 13.75 -23.09
N LYS A 457 -2.34 14.75 -22.32
CA LYS A 457 -1.70 15.18 -21.07
C LYS A 457 -1.70 14.04 -20.04
N ARG A 458 -0.54 13.72 -19.49
CA ARG A 458 -0.34 12.57 -18.59
C ARG A 458 -0.42 12.93 -17.12
N PHE A 459 -0.26 14.19 -16.75
CA PHE A 459 -0.41 14.64 -15.37
C PHE A 459 -1.27 15.89 -15.33
N ILE A 460 -2.49 15.75 -14.83
CA ILE A 460 -3.48 16.83 -14.72
C ILE A 460 -3.95 16.91 -13.28
N VAL A 461 -3.98 18.11 -12.73
CA VAL A 461 -4.53 18.41 -11.39
C VAL A 461 -5.64 19.43 -11.54
N PHE A 462 -6.80 19.14 -10.96
CA PHE A 462 -7.88 20.09 -10.79
C PHE A 462 -8.00 20.44 -9.31
N GLU A 463 -7.62 21.66 -8.95
CA GLU A 463 -7.75 22.21 -7.61
C GLU A 463 -9.12 22.87 -7.45
N LEU A 464 -9.92 22.35 -6.53
CA LEU A 464 -11.32 22.75 -6.37
C LEU A 464 -11.60 23.51 -5.07
N ASP A 465 -10.61 23.76 -4.20
CA ASP A 465 -10.87 24.36 -2.88
C ASP A 465 -11.57 25.73 -2.97
N ASN A 466 -11.22 26.56 -3.96
CA ASN A 466 -11.82 27.88 -4.18
C ASN A 466 -13.29 27.83 -4.58
N ILE A 467 -13.75 26.74 -5.18
CA ILE A 467 -15.11 26.61 -5.70
C ILE A 467 -15.92 25.54 -4.97
N LYS A 468 -15.36 24.83 -3.98
CA LYS A 468 -16.01 23.69 -3.31
C LYS A 468 -17.42 23.98 -2.76
N ASP A 469 -17.64 25.20 -2.27
CA ASP A 469 -18.92 25.64 -1.70
C ASP A 469 -19.80 26.37 -2.76
N HIS A 470 -19.30 26.54 -3.98
CA HIS A 470 -19.98 27.23 -5.06
C HIS A 470 -20.98 26.30 -5.76
N LYS A 471 -22.27 26.53 -5.53
CA LYS A 471 -23.39 25.68 -5.97
C LYS A 471 -23.49 25.43 -7.49
N ILE A 472 -22.89 26.29 -8.30
CA ILE A 472 -22.90 26.20 -9.77
C ILE A 472 -21.55 25.69 -10.33
N LEU A 473 -20.47 26.43 -10.12
CA LEU A 473 -19.14 26.11 -10.65
C LEU A 473 -18.63 24.72 -10.24
N PHE A 474 -18.89 24.27 -9.02
CA PHE A 474 -18.35 23.00 -8.54
C PHE A 474 -18.97 21.77 -9.24
N PRO A 475 -20.31 21.62 -9.32
CA PRO A 475 -20.93 20.55 -10.11
C PRO A 475 -20.46 20.55 -11.57
N VAL A 476 -20.39 21.72 -12.21
CA VAL A 476 -19.95 21.81 -13.61
C VAL A 476 -18.51 21.37 -13.78
N THR A 477 -17.60 21.90 -12.96
CA THR A 477 -16.18 21.54 -12.99
C THR A 477 -15.97 20.05 -12.75
N THR A 478 -16.73 19.47 -11.81
CA THR A 478 -16.70 18.03 -11.55
C THR A 478 -17.09 17.22 -12.80
N ILE A 479 -18.13 17.62 -13.51
CA ILE A 479 -18.58 16.91 -14.71
C ILE A 479 -17.53 16.99 -15.82
N ILE A 480 -16.91 18.16 -16.01
CA ILE A 480 -15.79 18.36 -16.95
C ILE A 480 -14.65 17.39 -16.64
N ILE A 481 -14.27 17.29 -15.36
CA ILE A 481 -13.20 16.40 -14.91
C ILE A 481 -13.53 14.95 -15.24
N MET A 482 -14.75 14.51 -14.91
CA MET A 482 -15.18 13.13 -15.15
C MET A 482 -15.19 12.82 -16.64
N GLU A 483 -15.66 13.74 -17.46
CA GLU A 483 -15.67 13.61 -18.91
C GLU A 483 -14.25 13.51 -19.48
N ALA A 484 -13.34 14.37 -19.03
CA ALA A 484 -11.93 14.31 -19.43
C ALA A 484 -11.32 12.93 -19.10
N PHE A 485 -11.64 12.36 -17.93
CA PHE A 485 -11.17 11.04 -17.56
C PHE A 485 -11.81 9.91 -18.40
N ILE A 486 -13.12 9.97 -18.63
CA ILE A 486 -13.83 9.00 -19.47
C ILE A 486 -13.28 9.00 -20.90
N ASN A 487 -13.02 10.18 -21.46
CA ASN A 487 -12.42 10.32 -22.78
C ASN A 487 -11.05 9.60 -22.86
N LYS A 488 -10.19 9.79 -21.84
CA LYS A 488 -8.93 9.04 -21.71
C LYS A 488 -9.14 7.54 -21.62
N MET A 489 -10.09 7.07 -20.81
CA MET A 489 -10.37 5.63 -20.68
C MET A 489 -10.72 5.00 -22.03
N ARG A 490 -11.52 5.69 -22.85
CA ARG A 490 -11.99 5.15 -24.14
C ARG A 490 -10.96 5.24 -25.24
N LYS A 491 -10.34 6.40 -25.44
CA LYS A 491 -9.46 6.66 -26.58
C LYS A 491 -8.05 6.10 -26.39
N LEU A 492 -7.49 6.15 -25.19
CA LEU A 492 -6.11 5.69 -24.95
C LEU A 492 -6.10 4.17 -24.72
N LYS A 493 -5.84 3.33 -25.72
CA LYS A 493 -5.73 1.87 -25.51
C LYS A 493 -4.33 1.48 -25.02
N GLY A 494 -4.23 0.45 -24.18
CA GLY A 494 -2.94 -0.07 -23.66
C GLY A 494 -2.23 0.81 -22.63
N ILE A 495 -2.69 2.04 -22.43
CA ILE A 495 -2.12 3.00 -21.47
C ILE A 495 -2.82 2.88 -20.11
N ARG A 496 -2.07 2.96 -19.00
CA ARG A 496 -2.66 2.97 -17.65
C ARG A 496 -3.26 4.34 -17.34
N LYS A 497 -4.46 4.38 -16.74
CA LYS A 497 -5.07 5.65 -16.27
C LYS A 497 -5.46 5.59 -14.81
N LEU A 498 -5.16 6.65 -14.09
CA LEU A 498 -5.50 6.83 -12.71
C LEU A 498 -6.36 8.09 -12.57
N ILE A 499 -7.51 7.96 -11.93
CA ILE A 499 -8.22 9.11 -11.35
C ILE A 499 -8.12 9.02 -9.83
N LEU A 500 -7.65 10.09 -9.20
CA LEU A 500 -7.60 10.22 -7.75
C LEU A 500 -8.47 11.39 -7.32
N ILE A 501 -9.36 11.14 -6.36
CA ILE A 501 -10.32 12.11 -5.85
C ILE A 501 -10.06 12.30 -4.36
N GLU A 502 -9.58 13.46 -3.96
CA GLU A 502 -9.27 13.81 -2.56
C GLU A 502 -10.34 14.76 -2.00
N GLU A 503 -11.05 14.32 -0.95
CA GLU A 503 -12.12 15.04 -0.20
C GLU A 503 -13.33 15.59 -1.00
N ALA A 504 -13.18 15.87 -2.29
CA ALA A 504 -14.20 16.32 -3.23
C ALA A 504 -15.28 15.25 -3.46
N TRP A 505 -15.06 14.00 -3.05
CA TRP A 505 -16.00 12.90 -3.23
C TRP A 505 -17.38 13.19 -2.64
N LYS A 506 -17.48 14.01 -1.58
CA LYS A 506 -18.77 14.34 -0.91
C LYS A 506 -19.74 15.01 -1.87
N ALA A 507 -19.23 15.99 -2.61
CA ALA A 507 -20.04 16.75 -3.56
C ALA A 507 -20.17 16.02 -4.91
N ILE A 508 -19.25 15.10 -5.23
CA ILE A 508 -19.37 14.18 -6.38
C ILE A 508 -20.36 13.03 -6.09
N ALA A 509 -20.70 12.78 -4.82
CA ALA A 509 -21.68 11.79 -4.42
C ALA A 509 -23.11 12.38 -4.28
N SER A 510 -23.37 13.58 -4.82
CA SER A 510 -24.75 14.07 -4.94
C SER A 510 -25.61 13.06 -5.70
N ALA A 511 -26.94 13.09 -5.48
CA ALA A 511 -27.85 12.08 -6.04
C ALA A 511 -27.69 11.92 -7.57
N ASN A 512 -27.40 13.02 -8.27
CA ASN A 512 -27.23 13.06 -9.72
C ASN A 512 -25.87 12.53 -10.21
N MET A 513 -24.83 12.51 -9.36
CA MET A 513 -23.45 12.12 -9.73
C MET A 513 -23.01 10.77 -9.13
N ALA A 514 -23.77 10.26 -8.17
CA ALA A 514 -23.61 8.93 -7.58
C ALA A 514 -23.49 7.80 -8.61
N ASP A 515 -24.35 7.81 -9.63
CA ASP A 515 -24.36 6.78 -10.67
C ASP A 515 -23.11 6.83 -11.56
N TYR A 516 -22.52 8.02 -11.73
CA TYR A 516 -21.24 8.16 -12.44
C TYR A 516 -20.10 7.51 -11.66
N ILE A 517 -20.00 7.74 -10.36
CA ILE A 517 -18.98 7.09 -9.52
C ILE A 517 -19.18 5.57 -9.54
N ARG A 518 -20.42 5.11 -9.46
CA ARG A 518 -20.75 3.68 -9.56
C ARG A 518 -20.33 3.10 -10.91
N TYR A 519 -20.59 3.80 -12.01
CA TYR A 519 -20.14 3.41 -13.34
C TYR A 519 -18.62 3.37 -13.44
N LEU A 520 -17.93 4.42 -13.00
CA LEU A 520 -16.48 4.55 -13.02
C LEU A 520 -15.83 3.35 -12.32
N TYR A 521 -16.19 3.07 -11.06
CA TYR A 521 -15.58 1.98 -10.29
C TYR A 521 -15.82 0.59 -10.90
N LYS A 522 -16.98 0.36 -11.51
CA LYS A 522 -17.29 -0.92 -12.18
C LYS A 522 -16.59 -1.10 -13.52
N THR A 523 -16.36 0.01 -14.22
CA THR A 523 -15.98 0.00 -15.63
C THR A 523 -14.50 0.29 -15.86
N VAL A 524 -13.86 1.12 -15.02
CA VAL A 524 -12.46 1.55 -15.17
C VAL A 524 -11.47 0.38 -15.31
N ARG A 525 -11.73 -0.74 -14.62
CA ARG A 525 -10.93 -1.97 -14.70
C ARG A 525 -10.85 -2.57 -16.12
N LYS A 526 -11.88 -2.36 -16.96
CA LYS A 526 -11.92 -2.82 -18.36
C LYS A 526 -11.01 -2.00 -19.28
N TYR A 527 -10.63 -0.80 -18.85
CA TYR A 527 -9.88 0.18 -19.64
C TYR A 527 -8.43 0.37 -19.14
N PHE A 528 -7.88 -0.64 -18.46
CA PHE A 528 -6.58 -0.59 -17.80
C PHE A 528 -6.43 0.64 -16.89
N GLY A 529 -7.50 1.00 -16.19
CA GLY A 529 -7.46 2.10 -15.24
C GLY A 529 -7.78 1.68 -13.81
N GLU A 530 -7.65 2.65 -12.93
CA GLU A 530 -7.95 2.54 -11.52
C GLU A 530 -8.53 3.86 -11.00
N ALA A 531 -9.54 3.75 -10.15
CA ALA A 531 -10.11 4.87 -9.41
C ALA A 531 -9.63 4.82 -7.96
N ILE A 532 -9.22 5.98 -7.44
CA ILE A 532 -8.74 6.15 -6.07
C ILE A 532 -9.56 7.23 -5.39
N VAL A 533 -10.11 6.91 -4.22
CA VAL A 533 -10.72 7.90 -3.33
C VAL A 533 -9.86 8.04 -2.08
N VAL A 534 -9.59 9.29 -1.72
CA VAL A 534 -8.81 9.69 -0.55
C VAL A 534 -9.68 10.52 0.36
N THR A 535 -9.74 10.16 1.63
CA THR A 535 -10.62 10.81 2.60
C THR A 535 -10.06 10.74 4.02
N GLN A 536 -10.41 11.73 4.82
CA GLN A 536 -10.08 11.82 6.24
C GLN A 536 -11.27 11.55 7.15
N GLU A 537 -12.47 11.94 6.74
CA GLU A 537 -13.65 11.85 7.58
C GLU A 537 -14.44 10.57 7.33
N ILE A 538 -14.45 9.69 8.33
CA ILE A 538 -15.16 8.41 8.19
C ILE A 538 -16.67 8.55 8.36
N GLU A 539 -17.14 9.52 9.14
CA GLU A 539 -18.57 9.71 9.40
C GLU A 539 -19.34 10.01 8.12
N ASP A 540 -18.74 10.80 7.24
CA ASP A 540 -19.33 11.15 5.96
C ASP A 540 -19.47 9.92 5.04
N ILE A 541 -18.57 8.95 5.18
CA ILE A 541 -18.60 7.71 4.40
C ILE A 541 -19.68 6.77 4.93
N ILE A 542 -19.79 6.70 6.25
CA ILE A 542 -20.79 5.87 6.93
C ILE A 542 -22.21 6.37 6.61
N SER A 543 -22.40 7.68 6.51
CA SER A 543 -23.70 8.29 6.22
C SER A 543 -24.15 8.15 4.77
N SER A 544 -23.25 7.78 3.84
CA SER A 544 -23.56 7.63 2.41
C SER A 544 -23.60 6.16 1.96
N PRO A 545 -24.79 5.56 1.77
CA PRO A 545 -24.93 4.19 1.26
C PRO A 545 -24.25 4.00 -0.09
N ILE A 546 -24.33 5.02 -0.95
CA ILE A 546 -23.77 5.02 -2.30
C ILE A 546 -22.26 4.87 -2.26
N VAL A 547 -21.58 5.60 -1.38
CA VAL A 547 -20.11 5.54 -1.23
C VAL A 547 -19.70 4.17 -0.70
N LYS A 548 -20.40 3.66 0.31
CA LYS A 548 -20.12 2.33 0.85
C LYS A 548 -20.24 1.24 -0.22
N GLU A 549 -21.34 1.22 -0.96
CA GLU A 549 -21.61 0.19 -1.98
C GLU A 549 -20.76 0.35 -3.24
N SER A 550 -20.46 1.59 -3.64
CA SER A 550 -19.85 1.86 -4.95
C SER A 550 -18.33 2.01 -4.85
N ILE A 551 -17.81 2.61 -3.78
CA ILE A 551 -16.38 2.87 -3.62
C ILE A 551 -15.73 1.78 -2.77
N ILE A 552 -16.17 1.60 -1.52
CA ILE A 552 -15.50 0.67 -0.58
C ILE A 552 -15.60 -0.77 -1.08
N ASN A 553 -16.79 -1.23 -1.43
CA ASN A 553 -17.00 -2.62 -1.88
C ASN A 553 -16.35 -2.93 -3.23
N ASN A 554 -16.06 -1.91 -4.06
CA ASN A 554 -15.37 -2.09 -5.35
C ASN A 554 -13.90 -1.65 -5.31
N SER A 555 -13.33 -1.51 -4.10
CA SER A 555 -11.90 -1.21 -3.87
C SER A 555 -11.24 -2.39 -3.18
N ASP A 556 -10.54 -3.22 -3.96
CA ASP A 556 -9.84 -4.39 -3.40
C ASP A 556 -8.56 -3.99 -2.67
N CYS A 557 -8.03 -2.80 -2.94
CA CYS A 557 -6.88 -2.25 -2.24
C CYS A 557 -7.34 -1.20 -1.23
N LYS A 558 -7.18 -1.48 0.05
CA LYS A 558 -7.46 -0.53 1.15
C LYS A 558 -6.14 -0.08 1.75
N ILE A 559 -5.94 1.23 1.80
CA ILE A 559 -4.72 1.86 2.32
C ILE A 559 -5.12 2.69 3.52
N LEU A 560 -4.50 2.41 4.67
CA LEU A 560 -4.76 3.14 5.89
C LEU A 560 -3.47 3.74 6.41
N LEU A 561 -3.50 5.05 6.65
CA LEU A 561 -2.45 5.74 7.38
C LEU A 561 -2.72 5.68 8.88
N ASP A 562 -1.93 6.39 9.67
CA ASP A 562 -2.02 6.43 11.13
C ASP A 562 -3.42 6.78 11.65
N GLN A 563 -4.11 5.79 12.25
CA GLN A 563 -5.48 5.92 12.75
C GLN A 563 -5.57 6.30 14.24
N ARG A 564 -4.49 6.76 14.88
CA ARG A 564 -4.49 7.05 16.33
C ARG A 564 -5.58 8.03 16.76
N LYS A 565 -5.90 9.03 15.92
CA LYS A 565 -6.99 9.99 16.18
C LYS A 565 -8.38 9.33 16.24
N TYR A 566 -8.56 8.15 15.62
CA TYR A 566 -9.84 7.44 15.58
C TYR A 566 -9.86 6.16 16.45
N LEU A 567 -8.94 6.00 17.41
CA LEU A 567 -8.86 4.82 18.29
C LEU A 567 -10.20 4.47 18.97
N ASN A 568 -10.99 5.47 19.38
CA ASN A 568 -12.29 5.26 20.02
C ASN A 568 -13.40 4.85 19.04
N LYS A 569 -13.23 5.14 17.75
CA LYS A 569 -14.18 4.82 16.69
C LYS A 569 -13.69 3.68 15.78
N PHE A 570 -12.54 3.06 16.11
CA PHE A 570 -11.88 2.08 15.23
C PHE A 570 -12.77 0.85 14.94
N ASN A 571 -13.63 0.45 15.87
CA ASN A 571 -14.59 -0.64 15.64
C ASN A 571 -15.52 -0.34 14.45
N SER A 572 -15.97 0.91 14.30
CA SER A 572 -16.77 1.33 13.16
C SER A 572 -15.96 1.28 11.86
N ILE A 573 -14.68 1.66 11.91
CA ILE A 573 -13.75 1.56 10.76
C ILE A 573 -13.56 0.10 10.35
N GLN A 574 -13.28 -0.78 11.31
CA GLN A 574 -13.08 -2.21 11.12
C GLN A 574 -14.31 -2.84 10.46
N ASN A 575 -15.51 -2.53 10.96
CA ASN A 575 -16.77 -3.04 10.42
C ASN A 575 -17.07 -2.48 9.02
N LEU A 576 -16.85 -1.19 8.79
CA LEU A 576 -17.10 -0.53 7.50
C LEU A 576 -16.20 -1.11 6.40
N LEU A 577 -14.93 -1.34 6.72
CA LEU A 577 -13.92 -1.80 5.77
C LEU A 577 -13.79 -3.33 5.74
N GLY A 578 -14.51 -4.06 6.59
CA GLY A 578 -14.42 -5.53 6.68
C GLY A 578 -13.02 -6.02 7.05
N LEU A 579 -12.36 -5.35 8.01
CA LEU A 579 -11.01 -5.67 8.43
C LEU A 579 -11.01 -6.77 9.49
N THR A 580 -10.05 -7.68 9.40
CA THR A 580 -9.82 -8.74 10.40
C THR A 580 -9.14 -8.19 11.66
N ASP A 581 -9.19 -8.93 12.76
CA ASP A 581 -8.48 -8.55 14.00
C ASP A 581 -6.96 -8.47 13.82
N LYS A 582 -6.40 -9.32 12.94
CA LYS A 582 -4.99 -9.26 12.54
C LYS A 582 -4.67 -7.94 11.82
N GLU A 583 -5.53 -7.50 10.91
CA GLU A 583 -5.36 -6.22 10.21
C GLU A 583 -5.54 -5.04 11.16
N ARG A 584 -6.51 -5.10 12.07
CA ARG A 584 -6.66 -4.13 13.16
C ARG A 584 -5.34 -3.98 13.93
N SER A 585 -4.75 -5.07 14.41
CA SER A 585 -3.48 -5.00 15.16
C SER A 585 -2.36 -4.37 14.34
N ARG A 586 -2.28 -4.69 13.04
CA ARG A 586 -1.28 -4.10 12.14
C ARG A 586 -1.49 -2.60 11.93
N ILE A 587 -2.72 -2.15 11.73
CA ILE A 587 -3.06 -0.73 11.56
C ILE A 587 -2.77 0.05 12.84
N LEU A 588 -3.09 -0.51 14.01
CA LEU A 588 -2.85 0.14 15.29
C LEU A 588 -1.36 0.16 15.68
N SER A 589 -0.53 -0.68 15.05
CA SER A 589 0.93 -0.66 15.22
C SER A 589 1.66 0.44 14.42
N ILE A 590 0.96 1.16 13.55
CA ILE A 590 1.56 2.17 12.67
C ILE A 590 2.20 3.29 13.49
N ASN A 591 3.43 3.65 13.14
CA ASN A 591 4.23 4.71 13.72
C ASN A 591 4.47 4.59 15.24
N MET A 592 4.49 3.36 15.77
CA MET A 592 4.75 3.11 17.20
C MET A 592 6.24 2.96 17.53
N ALA A 593 7.01 2.39 16.60
CA ALA A 593 8.43 2.06 16.81
C ALA A 593 9.32 2.65 15.72
N ASN A 594 9.06 3.89 15.28
CA ASN A 594 9.88 4.51 14.26
C ASN A 594 11.33 4.68 14.73
N HIS A 595 12.29 4.45 13.85
CA HIS A 595 13.70 4.66 14.16
C HIS A 595 13.99 6.16 14.37
N PRO A 596 14.64 6.57 15.47
CA PRO A 596 14.79 8.00 15.83
C PRO A 596 15.68 8.78 14.85
N GLY A 597 16.63 8.12 14.18
CA GLY A 597 17.53 8.75 13.20
C GLY A 597 16.99 8.80 11.77
N ARG A 598 15.77 8.32 11.51
CA ARG A 598 15.18 8.27 10.17
C ARG A 598 13.86 9.01 10.13
N LYS A 599 13.53 9.61 8.98
CA LYS A 599 12.29 10.39 8.80
C LYS A 599 11.37 9.67 7.82
N TYR A 600 10.38 8.96 8.36
CA TYR A 600 9.40 8.23 7.56
C TYR A 600 8.06 8.15 8.27
N LYS A 601 7.02 7.82 7.49
CA LYS A 601 5.70 7.46 8.01
C LYS A 601 5.29 6.09 7.50
N GLU A 602 4.78 5.26 8.39
CA GLU A 602 4.27 3.95 8.05
C GLU A 602 2.85 4.03 7.47
N VAL A 603 2.57 3.11 6.54
CA VAL A 603 1.31 3.00 5.79
C VAL A 603 0.93 1.53 5.71
N PHE A 604 -0.31 1.21 6.06
CA PHE A 604 -0.87 -0.12 5.96
C PHE A 604 -1.56 -0.33 4.61
N PHE A 605 -1.40 -1.52 4.04
CA PHE A 605 -2.06 -1.98 2.83
C PHE A 605 -2.80 -3.29 3.11
N SER A 606 -4.05 -3.38 2.66
CA SER A 606 -4.82 -4.61 2.57
C SER A 606 -5.24 -4.83 1.11
N LEU A 607 -4.95 -6.03 0.59
CA LEU A 607 -5.22 -6.45 -0.78
C LEU A 607 -6.18 -7.64 -0.73
N GLY A 608 -7.40 -7.42 -1.24
CA GLY A 608 -8.45 -8.44 -1.33
C GLY A 608 -8.89 -9.02 0.02
N GLY A 609 -8.58 -8.35 1.14
CA GLY A 609 -8.85 -8.83 2.49
C GLY A 609 -8.08 -10.11 2.90
N THR A 610 -7.11 -10.55 2.10
CA THR A 610 -6.37 -11.80 2.33
C THR A 610 -4.89 -11.55 2.57
N GLN A 611 -4.30 -10.58 1.86
CA GLN A 611 -2.92 -10.18 2.05
C GLN A 611 -2.87 -8.76 2.60
N SER A 612 -2.15 -8.57 3.70
CA SER A 612 -1.90 -7.23 4.25
C SER A 612 -0.46 -7.08 4.74
N ALA A 613 0.00 -5.83 4.80
CA ALA A 613 1.36 -5.49 5.19
C ALA A 613 1.45 -4.01 5.62
N VAL A 614 2.46 -3.67 6.41
CA VAL A 614 2.79 -2.29 6.78
C VAL A 614 4.15 -1.95 6.18
N TYR A 615 4.22 -0.88 5.41
CA TYR A 615 5.45 -0.37 4.80
C TYR A 615 5.73 1.04 5.27
N ALA A 616 6.95 1.53 5.07
CA ALA A 616 7.33 2.91 5.34
C ALA A 616 7.45 3.73 4.06
N THR A 617 6.88 4.94 4.08
CA THR A 617 7.12 6.01 3.11
C THR A 617 8.30 6.83 3.62
N GLU A 618 9.47 6.56 3.06
CA GLU A 618 10.69 7.33 3.27
C GLU A 618 11.16 7.84 1.92
N VAL A 619 11.46 9.13 1.84
CA VAL A 619 11.78 9.81 0.59
C VAL A 619 13.05 10.64 0.75
N SER A 620 13.66 11.00 -0.38
CA SER A 620 14.76 11.97 -0.41
C SER A 620 14.29 13.35 0.10
N LEU A 621 15.23 14.21 0.48
CA LEU A 621 14.90 15.58 0.90
C LEU A 621 14.32 16.40 -0.25
N GLU A 622 14.75 16.14 -1.48
CA GLU A 622 14.21 16.77 -2.69
C GLU A 622 12.73 16.39 -2.89
N GLU A 623 12.41 15.11 -2.76
CA GLU A 623 11.01 14.64 -2.77
C GLU A 623 10.21 15.25 -1.62
N TYR A 624 10.78 15.30 -0.41
CA TYR A 624 10.13 15.92 0.75
C TYR A 624 9.73 17.37 0.46
N TYR A 625 10.65 18.21 -0.04
CA TYR A 625 10.36 19.61 -0.37
C TYR A 625 9.46 19.76 -1.60
N THR A 626 9.39 18.76 -2.48
CA THR A 626 8.42 18.75 -3.58
C THR A 626 7.00 18.50 -3.06
N PHE A 627 6.84 17.69 -2.01
CA PHE A 627 5.53 17.22 -1.53
C PHE A 627 5.05 17.92 -0.25
N THR A 628 5.91 18.70 0.41
CA THR A 628 5.56 19.32 1.70
C THR A 628 4.34 20.21 1.55
N THR A 629 3.41 20.07 2.49
CA THR A 629 2.22 20.92 2.62
C THR A 629 2.39 21.98 3.70
N GLU A 630 3.52 22.00 4.40
CA GLU A 630 3.82 22.97 5.43
C GLU A 630 4.01 24.36 4.80
N GLU A 631 3.20 25.32 5.22
CA GLU A 631 3.13 26.64 4.58
C GLU A 631 4.48 27.37 4.64
N SER A 632 5.14 27.33 5.80
CA SER A 632 6.44 27.97 6.00
C SER A 632 7.52 27.42 5.06
N GLU A 633 7.56 26.10 4.85
CA GLU A 633 8.50 25.45 3.94
C GLU A 633 8.16 25.73 2.47
N LYS A 634 6.86 25.75 2.11
CA LYS A 634 6.40 26.12 0.76
C LYS A 634 6.82 27.56 0.42
N MET A 635 6.59 28.50 1.33
CA MET A 635 6.95 29.91 1.13
C MET A 635 8.47 30.09 0.98
N GLU A 636 9.27 29.39 1.79
CA GLU A 636 10.73 29.35 1.65
C GLU A 636 11.15 28.85 0.25
N LEU A 637 10.54 27.76 -0.21
CA LEU A 637 10.81 27.17 -1.51
C LEU A 637 10.45 28.10 -2.67
N PHE A 638 9.24 28.65 -2.68
CA PHE A 638 8.78 29.53 -3.77
C PHE A 638 9.54 30.84 -3.82
N ALA A 639 9.85 31.45 -2.67
CA ALA A 639 10.70 32.63 -2.63
C ALA A 639 12.12 32.37 -3.17
N LEU A 640 12.65 31.16 -2.95
CA LEU A 640 13.93 30.74 -3.54
C LEU A 640 13.80 30.50 -5.05
N ALA A 641 12.71 29.89 -5.51
CA ALA A 641 12.44 29.69 -6.93
C ALA A 641 12.36 31.03 -7.68
N ASP A 642 11.68 32.03 -7.11
CA ASP A 642 11.57 33.38 -7.69
C ASP A 642 12.95 34.05 -7.84
N LYS A 643 13.81 33.94 -6.81
CA LYS A 643 15.21 34.42 -6.87
C LYS A 643 16.04 33.73 -7.94
N LEU A 644 15.64 32.52 -8.34
CA LEU A 644 16.30 31.70 -9.37
C LEU A 644 15.58 31.78 -10.72
N GLY A 645 14.78 32.83 -10.95
CA GLY A 645 14.09 33.05 -12.22
C GLY A 645 12.98 32.04 -12.49
N GLY A 646 12.32 31.54 -11.44
CA GLY A 646 11.25 30.54 -11.53
C GLY A 646 11.74 29.08 -11.62
N ASN A 647 13.04 28.83 -11.47
CA ASN A 647 13.58 27.47 -11.54
C ASN A 647 13.32 26.68 -10.24
N LEU A 648 12.13 26.08 -10.16
CA LEU A 648 11.69 25.29 -9.01
C LEU A 648 12.61 24.09 -8.72
N GLU A 649 13.11 23.40 -9.75
CA GLU A 649 13.98 22.24 -9.57
C GLU A 649 15.29 22.62 -8.87
N LEU A 650 15.90 23.74 -9.29
CA LEU A 650 17.12 24.24 -8.67
C LEU A 650 16.86 24.74 -7.24
N ALA A 651 15.71 25.35 -6.99
CA ALA A 651 15.29 25.76 -5.65
C ALA A 651 15.17 24.57 -4.70
N ILE A 652 14.49 23.50 -5.13
CA ILE A 652 14.36 22.24 -4.37
C ILE A 652 15.74 21.67 -4.04
N LYS A 653 16.64 21.58 -5.03
CA LYS A 653 18.01 21.05 -4.84
C LYS A 653 18.79 21.86 -3.82
N ARG A 654 18.81 23.20 -3.94
CA ARG A 654 19.53 24.08 -3.00
C ARG A 654 18.96 24.03 -1.59
N LEU A 655 17.63 23.97 -1.46
CA LEU A 655 16.97 23.86 -0.16
C LEU A 655 17.26 22.50 0.50
N ALA A 656 17.25 21.41 -0.27
CA ALA A 656 17.63 20.09 0.23
C ALA A 656 19.10 20.06 0.69
N GLU A 657 20.03 20.63 -0.09
CA GLU A 657 21.45 20.72 0.25
C GLU A 657 21.73 21.54 1.51
N SER A 658 21.07 22.70 1.67
CA SER A 658 21.26 23.54 2.87
C SER A 658 20.83 22.83 4.15
N LYS A 659 19.80 21.97 4.06
CA LYS A 659 19.29 21.21 5.21
C LYS A 659 20.12 19.96 5.49
N ARG A 660 20.83 19.40 4.49
CA ARG A 660 21.85 18.35 4.70
C ARG A 660 23.08 18.90 5.41
N ASN A 661 23.53 20.09 5.01
CA ASN A 661 24.74 20.73 5.50
C ASN A 661 24.45 22.08 6.18
N PRO A 662 23.82 22.09 7.38
CA PRO A 662 23.45 23.33 8.05
C PRO A 662 24.66 24.23 8.41
N GLN A 663 25.88 23.70 8.38
CA GLN A 663 27.13 24.42 8.66
C GLN A 663 27.75 25.13 7.44
N SER A 664 27.36 24.81 6.20
CA SER A 664 27.93 25.44 5.00
C SER A 664 27.16 26.68 4.53
N SER A 665 26.01 26.97 5.14
CA SER A 665 25.15 28.12 4.80
C SER A 665 25.51 29.44 5.51
N THR A 666 26.56 29.44 6.33
CA THR A 666 27.04 30.61 7.10
C THR A 666 28.37 31.20 6.63
N THR A 667 28.88 30.76 5.48
CA THR A 667 30.00 31.37 4.73
C THR A 667 29.54 31.69 3.33
#